data_AF-A0A7X2T2J3-F1
#
_entry.id   AF-A0A7X2T2J3-F1
#
_cell.length_a   1.000
_cell.length_b   1.000
_cell.length_c   1.000
_cell.angle_alpha   90.00
_cell.angle_beta   90.00
_cell.angle_gamma   90.00
#
_symmetry.space_group_name_H-M   'P 1'
#
loop_
_entity.id
_entity.type
_entity.pdbx_description
1 polymer ?
#
loop_
_entity_poly.entity_id
_entity_poly.type
_entity_poly.pdbx_seq_one_letter_code
_entity_poly.pdbx_strand_id
1 'polypeptide(L)'
;MKGKLTAFLLSGTLVVSGISQIVLADDQIKDPVIEKNDEEILQEETQVNPKLDEDPQKQVDEETLEKEVMLLEEDPIEAVCKIEDTEYETLDEAVLAAEDGQTILLLKNVNTEGLNLNKNLIIDGQGHTITFTKYGIALWGKSLTFNNAVLTMNNIGSTPYTAEWNWMTICASKNSSLTLNNTTMTLDGGNANKHAIYFCSNNKLNLNNSNLTIQNYGQDALEWDGGDGGYNVNIINSTFTSNHCRSGFTGTFYATIDNSIVNVINSLGNGSNGSNFDIKNNSNVKFDGNGSHGLSASTLFINDSYVSGSNNGANGIHVTGTLNIDNESTVDIKNNKCSICSKWTIPGAFYIAGESKIQNCTLNITGNNGSGIYQKGNTLTIESSANVTIMHNFAEKLGYGGGININGSAILPSNIQLYNNHAPIAGDDIYSTGKITFDSVGSNWILDDCTDTIDDWYYDGYNVMDQKEVFTRWNVDGNEKYIEHYDSSRENQILALKAAHTLNYTVKVNYLEMGTNKVLKDSYSSNPIEYGLEFDATSYDKIKIDGYTYVKTEVKSLGSDYSHDQQIAQMSLDEEKAEENSLIFDFIDENKEINVYYKKVEETKKDNSKKKTNTSVQTNAKLYISTAISALSLSGILAILKKRK
;
A
#
# COMPACT_ATOMS: atom_id res chain seq x y z
N MET A 1 -24.69 5.67 -52.88
CA MET A 1 -23.36 5.40 -53.49
C MET A 1 -22.65 4.41 -52.56
N LYS A 2 -22.06 3.31 -53.04
CA LYS A 2 -20.66 3.20 -53.53
C LYS A 2 -19.66 3.89 -52.58
N GLY A 3 -18.74 3.19 -51.91
CA GLY A 3 -18.44 1.74 -52.04
C GLY A 3 -17.63 1.13 -50.89
N LYS A 4 -17.23 -0.13 -51.07
CA LYS A 4 -16.52 -0.96 -50.09
C LYS A 4 -15.05 -0.55 -49.93
N LEU A 5 -14.48 -0.84 -48.76
CA LEU A 5 -13.23 -1.61 -48.73
C LEU A 5 -13.31 -2.65 -47.60
N THR A 6 -12.60 -3.76 -47.77
CA THR A 6 -12.57 -4.89 -46.83
C THR A 6 -11.15 -5.42 -46.80
N ALA A 7 -10.56 -5.55 -45.61
CA ALA A 7 -9.22 -6.09 -45.43
C ALA A 7 -9.28 -7.23 -44.40
N PHE A 8 -9.26 -8.46 -44.90
CA PHE A 8 -8.95 -9.64 -44.10
C PHE A 8 -7.43 -9.70 -43.94
N LEU A 9 -6.93 -9.90 -42.72
CA LEU A 9 -5.55 -10.31 -42.49
C LEU A 9 -5.55 -11.45 -41.48
N LEU A 10 -5.40 -12.67 -42.02
CA LEU A 10 -5.30 -13.90 -41.26
C LEU A 10 -3.80 -14.21 -41.08
N SER A 11 -3.31 -14.22 -39.84
CA SER A 11 -1.96 -14.63 -39.50
C SER A 11 -1.98 -15.46 -38.22
N GLY A 12 -1.87 -16.78 -38.36
CA GLY A 12 -1.79 -17.69 -37.23
C GLY A 12 -0.44 -17.59 -36.53
N THR A 13 -0.43 -17.65 -35.21
CA THR A 13 0.81 -17.77 -34.43
C THR A 13 1.06 -19.25 -34.14
N LEU A 14 2.20 -19.76 -34.60
CA LEU A 14 2.64 -21.12 -34.35
C LEU A 14 3.17 -21.24 -32.92
N VAL A 15 2.73 -22.26 -32.18
CA VAL A 15 3.35 -22.59 -30.88
C VAL A 15 4.68 -23.30 -31.13
N VAL A 16 5.76 -22.74 -30.62
CA VAL A 16 7.08 -23.39 -30.54
C VAL A 16 7.66 -23.12 -29.16
N SER A 17 7.80 -24.17 -28.36
CA SER A 17 8.59 -24.15 -27.13
C SER A 17 10.09 -24.26 -27.45
N GLY A 18 10.92 -23.57 -26.68
CA GLY A 18 12.37 -23.55 -26.84
C GLY A 18 13.04 -23.05 -25.57
N ILE A 19 14.16 -23.66 -25.19
CA ILE A 19 14.75 -23.53 -23.85
C ILE A 19 16.21 -23.08 -23.96
N SER A 20 16.65 -22.25 -23.01
CA SER A 20 18.06 -21.98 -22.63
C SER A 20 19.05 -21.48 -23.69
N GLN A 21 19.69 -20.33 -23.45
CA GLN A 21 21.07 -20.35 -22.93
C GLN A 21 21.62 -19.01 -22.42
N ILE A 22 22.63 -19.18 -21.57
CA ILE A 22 23.48 -18.23 -20.82
C ILE A 22 24.25 -17.25 -21.72
N VAL A 23 24.53 -16.04 -21.19
CA VAL A 23 25.69 -15.21 -21.56
C VAL A 23 26.36 -14.68 -20.28
N LEU A 24 27.69 -14.76 -20.21
CA LEU A 24 28.62 -14.12 -19.26
C LEU A 24 29.40 -13.02 -20.03
N ALA A 25 30.16 -12.07 -19.48
CA ALA A 25 30.64 -11.80 -18.13
C ALA A 25 30.52 -10.26 -17.84
N ASP A 26 31.34 -9.51 -17.09
CA ASP A 26 32.70 -9.67 -16.54
C ASP A 26 32.94 -8.72 -15.33
N ASP A 27 34.20 -8.63 -14.89
CA ASP A 27 34.80 -7.78 -13.84
C ASP A 27 34.64 -8.22 -12.37
N GLN A 28 35.70 -8.26 -11.52
CA GLN A 28 37.16 -8.48 -11.67
C GLN A 28 37.77 -8.45 -10.23
N ILE A 29 39.01 -8.96 -10.03
CA ILE A 29 39.82 -8.86 -8.78
C ILE A 29 39.26 -9.65 -7.55
N LYS A 30 40.01 -10.43 -6.74
CA LYS A 30 41.44 -10.86 -6.72
C LYS A 30 41.65 -12.09 -5.81
N ASP A 31 42.81 -12.74 -5.96
CA ASP A 31 43.35 -13.76 -5.04
C ASP A 31 44.04 -13.17 -3.78
N PRO A 32 44.46 -14.03 -2.83
CA PRO A 32 45.88 -14.42 -2.83
C PRO A 32 46.16 -15.93 -2.76
N VAL A 33 47.35 -16.29 -3.25
CA VAL A 33 47.93 -17.65 -3.36
C VAL A 33 48.58 -18.11 -2.05
N ILE A 34 48.63 -19.42 -1.79
CA ILE A 34 49.77 -20.11 -1.13
C ILE A 34 49.87 -21.59 -1.59
N GLU A 35 51.09 -22.11 -1.47
CA GLU A 35 51.77 -23.18 -2.21
C GLU A 35 51.22 -24.63 -2.15
N LYS A 36 51.71 -25.47 -3.08
CA LYS A 36 51.67 -26.94 -3.05
C LYS A 36 52.76 -27.51 -2.13
N ASN A 37 52.62 -28.78 -1.75
CA ASN A 37 53.71 -29.75 -1.84
C ASN A 37 53.17 -31.07 -2.41
N ASP A 38 53.99 -31.73 -3.23
CA ASP A 38 53.75 -33.08 -3.79
C ASP A 38 54.68 -34.07 -3.05
N GLU A 39 54.29 -35.32 -2.82
CA GLU A 39 55.24 -36.42 -2.52
C GLU A 39 54.68 -37.80 -2.89
N GLU A 40 55.56 -38.80 -3.06
CA GLU A 40 55.30 -39.97 -3.92
C GLU A 40 54.89 -41.29 -3.24
N ILE A 41 54.23 -42.09 -4.08
CA ILE A 41 54.08 -43.55 -4.10
C ILE A 41 55.20 -44.33 -3.39
N LEU A 42 54.82 -45.38 -2.65
CA LEU A 42 55.56 -46.65 -2.66
C LEU A 42 54.60 -47.84 -2.61
N GLN A 43 54.97 -48.93 -3.29
CA GLN A 43 54.27 -50.22 -3.32
C GLN A 43 55.06 -51.23 -2.50
N GLU A 44 54.41 -52.26 -1.96
CA GLU A 44 55.07 -53.56 -1.76
C GLU A 44 54.05 -54.72 -1.84
N GLU A 45 54.49 -55.83 -2.43
CA GLU A 45 53.70 -57.06 -2.61
C GLU A 45 54.08 -58.11 -1.57
N THR A 46 53.22 -59.11 -1.33
CA THR A 46 53.68 -60.51 -1.21
C THR A 46 52.53 -61.51 -1.33
N GLN A 47 52.83 -62.71 -1.86
CA GLN A 47 51.91 -63.85 -1.92
C GLN A 47 52.39 -65.03 -1.08
N VAL A 48 51.44 -65.64 -0.34
CA VAL A 48 51.11 -67.08 -0.32
C VAL A 48 52.28 -68.10 -0.40
N ASN A 49 52.46 -68.97 0.62
CA ASN A 49 51.94 -70.37 0.64
C ASN A 49 52.33 -71.14 1.96
N PRO A 50 52.16 -72.47 2.17
CA PRO A 50 51.29 -72.95 3.27
C PRO A 50 51.93 -74.00 4.21
N LYS A 51 51.11 -74.57 5.13
CA LYS A 51 51.14 -76.00 5.48
C LYS A 51 49.86 -76.48 6.18
N LEU A 52 49.62 -77.79 6.11
CA LEU A 52 48.59 -78.53 6.86
C LEU A 52 49.21 -79.13 8.14
N ASP A 53 48.40 -79.58 9.11
CA ASP A 53 48.11 -81.03 9.29
C ASP A 53 47.16 -81.34 10.47
N GLU A 54 46.42 -82.46 10.31
CA GLU A 54 45.71 -83.31 11.28
C GLU A 54 44.41 -82.86 12.02
N ASP A 55 43.51 -83.85 12.16
CA ASP A 55 42.18 -83.89 12.82
C ASP A 55 42.16 -85.12 13.76
N PRO A 56 41.45 -85.11 14.90
CA PRO A 56 40.29 -86.01 14.96
C PRO A 56 39.09 -85.51 15.79
N GLN A 57 37.95 -85.37 15.11
CA GLN A 57 36.59 -85.78 15.51
C GLN A 57 36.07 -85.49 16.94
N LYS A 58 34.89 -84.86 16.99
CA LYS A 58 33.86 -85.22 17.99
C LYS A 58 32.44 -85.04 17.45
N GLN A 59 31.62 -86.09 17.54
CA GLN A 59 30.20 -86.07 17.17
C GLN A 59 29.36 -85.29 18.20
N VAL A 60 28.31 -84.63 17.72
CA VAL A 60 27.12 -84.20 18.48
C VAL A 60 25.92 -84.38 17.55
N ASP A 61 24.78 -84.84 18.08
CA ASP A 61 23.69 -85.43 17.29
C ASP A 61 22.75 -84.43 16.60
N GLU A 62 22.41 -84.72 15.33
CA GLU A 62 21.40 -84.00 14.53
C GLU A 62 20.01 -84.01 15.19
N GLU A 63 19.69 -85.04 15.99
CA GLU A 63 18.41 -85.19 16.71
C GLU A 63 18.15 -84.08 17.76
N THR A 64 19.16 -83.24 18.04
CA THR A 64 19.01 -82.05 18.90
C THR A 64 18.48 -80.83 18.13
N LEU A 65 18.81 -80.71 16.84
CA LEU A 65 18.49 -79.53 16.02
C LEU A 65 17.01 -79.51 15.57
N GLU A 66 16.40 -80.66 15.32
CA GLU A 66 14.98 -80.73 14.91
C GLU A 66 13.99 -80.33 16.02
N LYS A 67 14.44 -80.17 17.28
CA LYS A 67 13.59 -79.78 18.42
C LYS A 67 13.58 -78.29 18.77
N GLU A 68 14.57 -77.51 18.34
CA GLU A 68 14.51 -76.03 18.46
C GLU A 68 13.80 -75.38 17.25
N VAL A 69 13.63 -76.11 16.15
CA VAL A 69 12.94 -75.63 14.93
C VAL A 69 11.40 -75.65 15.06
N MET A 70 10.84 -76.27 16.10
CA MET A 70 9.40 -76.57 16.20
C MET A 70 8.61 -75.66 17.18
N LEU A 71 9.16 -74.50 17.57
CA LEU A 71 8.45 -73.54 18.42
C LEU A 71 8.85 -72.07 18.17
N LEU A 72 9.05 -71.71 16.90
CA LEU A 72 8.82 -70.34 16.45
C LEU A 72 7.32 -70.19 16.20
N GLU A 73 6.57 -69.87 17.27
CA GLU A 73 5.34 -69.12 17.10
C GLU A 73 5.76 -67.74 16.57
N GLU A 74 5.51 -67.47 15.29
CA GLU A 74 5.59 -66.10 14.78
C GLU A 74 4.56 -65.27 15.56
N ASP A 75 5.00 -64.20 16.23
CA ASP A 75 4.11 -63.28 16.94
C ASP A 75 2.97 -62.90 15.98
N PRO A 76 1.69 -63.15 16.33
CA PRO A 76 0.60 -63.08 15.37
C PRO A 76 0.52 -61.67 14.79
N ILE A 77 0.71 -61.57 13.47
CA ILE A 77 0.95 -60.28 12.79
C ILE A 77 -0.28 -59.40 12.96
N GLU A 78 -0.18 -58.47 13.91
CA GLU A 78 -1.33 -57.71 14.40
C GLU A 78 -1.88 -56.80 13.30
N ALA A 79 -3.13 -57.05 12.91
CA ALA A 79 -3.84 -56.30 11.88
C ALA A 79 -3.75 -54.78 12.07
N VAL A 80 -3.50 -54.06 10.99
CA VAL A 80 -3.24 -52.61 11.00
C VAL A 80 -4.47 -51.80 10.57
N CYS A 81 -5.29 -52.42 9.72
CA CYS A 81 -6.53 -51.88 9.20
C CYS A 81 -7.47 -53.02 8.77
N LYS A 82 -8.74 -52.71 8.54
CA LYS A 82 -9.73 -53.67 8.05
C LYS A 82 -10.73 -53.07 7.06
N ILE A 83 -11.30 -53.95 6.24
CA ILE A 83 -12.45 -53.66 5.36
C ILE A 83 -13.58 -54.56 5.81
N GLU A 84 -14.69 -53.97 6.26
CA GLU A 84 -15.79 -54.68 6.93
C GLU A 84 -15.26 -55.53 8.10
N ASP A 85 -15.22 -56.86 7.96
CA ASP A 85 -14.65 -57.80 8.95
C ASP A 85 -13.37 -58.51 8.45
N THR A 86 -12.81 -58.12 7.30
CA THR A 86 -11.54 -58.65 6.77
C THR A 86 -10.37 -57.75 7.20
N GLU A 87 -9.42 -58.33 7.93
CA GLU A 87 -8.23 -57.65 8.48
C GLU A 87 -7.01 -57.76 7.55
N TYR A 88 -6.10 -56.76 7.61
CA TYR A 88 -4.90 -56.66 6.77
C TYR A 88 -3.66 -56.24 7.56
N GLU A 89 -2.49 -56.76 7.17
CA GLU A 89 -1.17 -56.51 7.78
C GLU A 89 -0.53 -55.19 7.31
N THR A 90 -0.98 -54.64 6.18
CA THR A 90 -0.57 -53.31 5.70
C THR A 90 -1.74 -52.49 5.16
N LEU A 91 -1.59 -51.16 5.13
CA LEU A 91 -2.53 -50.29 4.42
C LEU A 91 -2.50 -50.57 2.91
N ASP A 92 -1.33 -50.87 2.34
CA ASP A 92 -1.16 -51.06 0.90
C ASP A 92 -1.87 -52.32 0.39
N GLU A 93 -1.95 -53.39 1.19
CA GLU A 93 -2.76 -54.59 0.89
C GLU A 93 -4.27 -54.31 0.95
N ALA A 94 -4.74 -53.59 1.97
CA ALA A 94 -6.14 -53.17 2.04
C ALA A 94 -6.51 -52.24 0.86
N VAL A 95 -5.62 -51.32 0.50
CA VAL A 95 -5.75 -50.45 -0.68
C VAL A 95 -5.79 -51.27 -1.96
N LEU A 96 -5.03 -52.36 -2.08
CA LEU A 96 -5.12 -53.28 -3.22
C LEU A 96 -6.45 -54.06 -3.23
N ALA A 97 -6.88 -54.59 -2.08
CA ALA A 97 -8.06 -55.45 -1.95
C ALA A 97 -9.41 -54.73 -2.09
N ALA A 98 -9.51 -53.46 -1.68
CA ALA A 98 -10.77 -52.72 -1.64
C ALA A 98 -11.53 -52.64 -2.99
N GLU A 99 -12.85 -52.69 -2.96
CA GLU A 99 -13.71 -52.39 -4.12
C GLU A 99 -13.93 -50.86 -4.32
N ASP A 100 -14.50 -50.47 -5.45
CA ASP A 100 -14.72 -49.05 -5.78
C ASP A 100 -15.75 -48.41 -4.83
N GLY A 101 -15.29 -47.48 -4.00
CA GLY A 101 -16.11 -46.78 -3.00
C GLY A 101 -16.13 -47.41 -1.61
N GLN A 102 -15.38 -48.50 -1.37
CA GLN A 102 -15.25 -49.07 -0.02
C GLN A 102 -14.49 -48.16 0.95
N THR A 103 -14.66 -48.45 2.25
CA THR A 103 -13.96 -47.78 3.36
C THR A 103 -12.97 -48.74 4.01
N ILE A 104 -11.71 -48.31 4.12
CA ILE A 104 -10.70 -48.94 4.96
C ILE A 104 -10.72 -48.26 6.32
N LEU A 105 -10.87 -49.03 7.40
CA LEU A 105 -10.83 -48.56 8.78
C LEU A 105 -9.44 -48.84 9.37
N LEU A 106 -8.71 -47.82 9.85
CA LEU A 106 -7.45 -48.03 10.55
C LEU A 106 -7.69 -48.53 11.99
N LEU A 107 -6.82 -49.43 12.45
CA LEU A 107 -6.81 -49.99 13.82
C LEU A 107 -5.61 -49.50 14.64
N LYS A 108 -4.56 -49.02 13.96
CA LYS A 108 -3.37 -48.38 14.53
C LYS A 108 -2.71 -47.47 13.49
N ASN A 109 -1.58 -46.86 13.85
CA ASN A 109 -0.77 -46.07 12.91
C ASN A 109 -0.16 -46.98 11.82
N VAL A 110 -0.07 -46.48 10.60
CA VAL A 110 0.34 -47.23 9.41
C VAL A 110 1.38 -46.48 8.57
N ASN A 111 2.13 -47.25 7.78
CA ASN A 111 3.00 -46.75 6.71
C ASN A 111 2.41 -47.13 5.35
N THR A 112 2.76 -46.38 4.31
CA THR A 112 2.48 -46.70 2.90
C THR A 112 3.67 -46.28 2.04
N GLU A 113 4.01 -47.04 1.00
CA GLU A 113 4.95 -46.56 -0.02
C GLU A 113 4.36 -45.41 -0.87
N GLY A 114 3.02 -45.28 -0.91
CA GLY A 114 2.30 -44.24 -1.64
C GLY A 114 1.13 -44.80 -2.47
N LEU A 115 0.10 -43.99 -2.68
CA LEU A 115 -1.20 -44.44 -3.17
C LEU A 115 -1.36 -44.19 -4.68
N ASN A 116 -1.73 -45.21 -5.45
CA ASN A 116 -1.95 -45.14 -6.89
C ASN A 116 -3.36 -45.66 -7.25
N LEU A 117 -4.34 -44.76 -7.33
CA LEU A 117 -5.76 -45.12 -7.24
C LEU A 117 -6.50 -45.00 -8.58
N ASN A 118 -6.87 -46.17 -9.12
CA ASN A 118 -7.79 -46.34 -10.24
C ASN A 118 -9.24 -46.63 -9.79
N LYS A 119 -9.51 -46.52 -8.49
CA LYS A 119 -10.81 -46.72 -7.84
C LYS A 119 -11.10 -45.62 -6.82
N ASN A 120 -12.38 -45.37 -6.54
CA ASN A 120 -12.81 -44.49 -5.46
C ASN A 120 -12.51 -45.17 -4.12
N LEU A 121 -12.07 -44.40 -3.11
CA LEU A 121 -11.67 -44.98 -1.83
C LEU A 121 -11.90 -44.01 -0.67
N ILE A 122 -12.35 -44.54 0.46
CA ILE A 122 -12.39 -43.84 1.75
C ILE A 122 -11.40 -44.54 2.69
N ILE A 123 -10.57 -43.78 3.38
CA ILE A 123 -9.73 -44.26 4.47
C ILE A 123 -10.15 -43.50 5.73
N ASP A 124 -10.72 -44.22 6.70
CA ASP A 124 -11.07 -43.66 8.00
C ASP A 124 -9.98 -43.95 9.01
N GLY A 125 -9.27 -42.89 9.40
CA GLY A 125 -8.09 -42.95 10.24
C GLY A 125 -8.39 -43.22 11.71
N GLN A 126 -9.61 -42.98 12.21
CA GLN A 126 -9.96 -43.16 13.64
C GLN A 126 -9.03 -42.42 14.64
N GLY A 127 -8.32 -41.39 14.19
CA GLY A 127 -7.29 -40.64 14.94
C GLY A 127 -5.86 -41.10 14.68
N HIS A 128 -5.65 -42.17 13.91
CA HIS A 128 -4.33 -42.74 13.60
C HIS A 128 -3.57 -41.98 12.50
N THR A 129 -2.26 -42.19 12.50
CA THR A 129 -1.30 -41.59 11.56
C THR A 129 -1.03 -42.50 10.36
N ILE A 130 -1.02 -41.93 9.16
CA ILE A 130 -0.55 -42.53 7.91
C ILE A 130 0.76 -41.83 7.52
N THR A 131 1.85 -42.59 7.47
CA THR A 131 3.17 -42.09 7.06
C THR A 131 3.48 -42.54 5.64
N PHE A 132 3.66 -41.59 4.72
CA PHE A 132 4.09 -41.85 3.35
C PHE A 132 5.62 -41.88 3.32
N THR A 133 6.20 -43.01 2.93
CA THR A 133 7.64 -43.29 3.12
C THR A 133 8.51 -43.09 1.88
N LYS A 134 7.91 -42.94 0.70
CA LYS A 134 8.62 -43.04 -0.60
C LYS A 134 7.99 -42.22 -1.72
N TYR A 135 6.68 -42.34 -1.90
CA TYR A 135 5.88 -41.60 -2.87
C TYR A 135 4.65 -40.98 -2.21
N GLY A 136 4.02 -40.01 -2.87
CA GLY A 136 2.76 -39.42 -2.44
C GLY A 136 1.54 -40.11 -3.06
N ILE A 137 0.75 -39.38 -3.85
CA ILE A 137 -0.56 -39.85 -4.33
C ILE A 137 -0.73 -39.60 -5.84
N ALA A 138 -1.20 -40.62 -6.58
CA ALA A 138 -1.68 -40.52 -7.95
C ALA A 138 -3.16 -40.91 -8.03
N LEU A 139 -4.03 -40.03 -8.54
CA LEU A 139 -5.47 -40.28 -8.74
C LEU A 139 -5.84 -40.36 -10.23
N TRP A 140 -6.59 -41.38 -10.63
CA TRP A 140 -6.93 -41.65 -12.04
C TRP A 140 -8.41 -41.44 -12.35
N GLY A 141 -8.88 -40.19 -12.21
CA GLY A 141 -10.28 -39.82 -12.41
C GLY A 141 -11.21 -40.34 -11.31
N LYS A 142 -10.72 -40.31 -10.07
CA LYS A 142 -11.31 -40.96 -8.89
C LYS A 142 -11.21 -40.10 -7.64
N SER A 143 -12.09 -40.38 -6.68
CA SER A 143 -12.15 -39.66 -5.41
C SER A 143 -11.45 -40.44 -4.31
N LEU A 144 -10.53 -39.78 -3.60
CA LEU A 144 -9.90 -40.25 -2.38
C LEU A 144 -10.35 -39.36 -1.21
N THR A 145 -10.93 -39.98 -0.19
CA THR A 145 -11.37 -39.30 1.03
C THR A 145 -10.59 -39.83 2.23
N PHE A 146 -9.99 -38.94 2.99
CA PHE A 146 -9.49 -39.23 4.33
C PHE A 146 -10.46 -38.66 5.36
N ASN A 147 -10.96 -39.53 6.24
CA ASN A 147 -11.70 -39.14 7.43
C ASN A 147 -10.80 -39.31 8.67
N ASN A 148 -10.92 -38.43 9.66
CA ASN A 148 -10.37 -38.63 11.01
C ASN A 148 -8.87 -39.02 11.06
N ALA A 149 -8.04 -38.55 10.13
CA ALA A 149 -6.67 -39.04 9.95
C ALA A 149 -5.59 -37.98 10.22
N VAL A 150 -4.37 -38.44 10.49
CA VAL A 150 -3.15 -37.62 10.44
C VAL A 150 -2.26 -38.14 9.31
N LEU A 151 -1.92 -37.31 8.33
CA LEU A 151 -1.11 -37.68 7.18
C LEU A 151 0.21 -36.93 7.18
N THR A 152 1.31 -37.64 6.97
CA THR A 152 2.66 -37.04 6.87
C THR A 152 3.36 -37.50 5.60
N MET A 153 3.88 -36.54 4.83
CA MET A 153 4.71 -36.76 3.64
C MET A 153 5.96 -35.87 3.77
N ASN A 154 7.02 -36.42 4.36
CA ASN A 154 8.26 -35.68 4.65
C ASN A 154 9.36 -36.02 3.63
N ASN A 155 9.90 -35.01 2.95
CA ASN A 155 10.86 -35.13 1.84
C ASN A 155 10.32 -35.92 0.61
N ILE A 156 9.00 -36.05 0.50
CA ILE A 156 8.36 -36.68 -0.66
C ILE A 156 8.20 -35.63 -1.77
N GLY A 157 8.48 -36.03 -3.02
CA GLY A 157 8.44 -35.14 -4.18
C GLY A 157 8.03 -35.82 -5.49
N SER A 158 7.45 -37.02 -5.40
CA SER A 158 7.02 -37.82 -6.55
C SER A 158 5.80 -38.66 -6.20
N THR A 159 4.88 -38.84 -7.14
CA THR A 159 3.80 -39.83 -7.03
C THR A 159 4.34 -41.24 -7.33
N PRO A 160 3.57 -42.32 -7.06
CA PRO A 160 3.97 -43.66 -7.47
C PRO A 160 4.07 -43.85 -8.99
N TYR A 161 3.43 -43.00 -9.80
CA TYR A 161 3.51 -43.03 -11.26
C TYR A 161 4.76 -42.27 -11.77
N THR A 162 5.93 -42.79 -11.43
CA THR A 162 7.23 -42.15 -11.66
C THR A 162 7.65 -42.03 -13.13
N ALA A 163 6.91 -42.63 -14.06
CA ALA A 163 7.16 -42.51 -15.51
C ALA A 163 6.85 -41.11 -16.06
N GLU A 164 5.90 -40.40 -15.46
CA GLU A 164 5.45 -39.06 -15.90
C GLU A 164 5.30 -38.10 -14.73
N TRP A 165 4.76 -38.57 -13.59
CA TRP A 165 4.42 -37.76 -12.41
C TRP A 165 5.45 -37.91 -11.29
N ASN A 166 6.73 -37.81 -11.66
CA ASN A 166 7.89 -37.84 -10.75
C ASN A 166 8.35 -36.45 -10.26
N TRP A 167 7.60 -35.40 -10.58
CA TRP A 167 7.96 -34.00 -10.31
C TRP A 167 6.99 -33.29 -9.35
N MET A 168 5.97 -33.99 -8.86
CA MET A 168 5.04 -33.53 -7.83
C MET A 168 4.73 -34.62 -6.80
N THR A 169 4.39 -34.24 -5.56
CA THR A 169 4.01 -35.18 -4.49
C THR A 169 2.61 -35.77 -4.70
N ILE A 170 1.63 -34.95 -5.07
CA ILE A 170 0.26 -35.35 -5.38
C ILE A 170 -0.07 -34.92 -6.80
N CYS A 171 -0.51 -35.86 -7.64
CA CYS A 171 -1.04 -35.60 -8.97
C CYS A 171 -2.39 -36.29 -9.18
N ALA A 172 -3.21 -35.73 -10.07
CA ALA A 172 -4.52 -36.26 -10.38
C ALA A 172 -4.94 -35.99 -11.83
N SER A 173 -5.44 -37.01 -12.53
CA SER A 173 -6.04 -36.86 -13.86
C SER A 173 -7.53 -36.51 -13.78
N LYS A 174 -8.10 -36.13 -14.93
CA LYS A 174 -9.43 -35.53 -15.06
C LYS A 174 -10.55 -36.29 -14.31
N ASN A 175 -11.40 -35.54 -13.60
CA ASN A 175 -12.53 -35.96 -12.75
C ASN A 175 -12.14 -36.55 -11.38
N SER A 176 -10.95 -36.27 -10.87
CA SER A 176 -10.54 -36.74 -9.54
C SER A 176 -11.00 -35.82 -8.41
N SER A 177 -10.96 -36.30 -7.16
CA SER A 177 -11.01 -35.40 -6.00
C SER A 177 -10.17 -35.91 -4.83
N LEU A 178 -9.59 -34.98 -4.08
CA LEU A 178 -8.98 -35.24 -2.77
C LEU A 178 -9.80 -34.51 -1.71
N THR A 179 -10.31 -35.26 -0.73
CA THR A 179 -11.15 -34.75 0.34
C THR A 179 -10.55 -35.08 1.69
N LEU A 180 -10.32 -34.07 2.52
CA LEU A 180 -9.91 -34.21 3.92
C LEU A 180 -11.11 -33.82 4.80
N ASN A 181 -11.56 -34.74 5.65
CA ASN A 181 -12.64 -34.55 6.62
C ASN A 181 -12.10 -34.81 8.03
N ASN A 182 -12.21 -33.84 8.94
CA ASN A 182 -11.67 -33.95 10.31
C ASN A 182 -10.21 -34.47 10.34
N THR A 183 -9.39 -34.01 9.40
CA THR A 183 -8.10 -34.63 9.04
C THR A 183 -7.00 -33.58 8.99
N THR A 184 -5.79 -33.95 9.44
CA THR A 184 -4.59 -33.10 9.31
C THR A 184 -3.62 -33.74 8.32
N MET A 185 -3.16 -32.98 7.33
CA MET A 185 -2.15 -33.41 6.34
C MET A 185 -0.99 -32.42 6.32
N THR A 186 0.23 -32.95 6.43
CA THR A 186 1.48 -32.18 6.26
C THR A 186 2.27 -32.72 5.08
N LEU A 187 2.51 -31.85 4.10
CA LEU A 187 3.44 -32.05 2.99
C LEU A 187 4.67 -31.17 3.24
N ASP A 188 5.82 -31.77 3.55
CA ASP A 188 7.10 -31.06 3.66
C ASP A 188 8.04 -31.52 2.55
N GLY A 189 8.37 -30.62 1.63
CA GLY A 189 9.23 -30.92 0.49
C GLY A 189 10.71 -31.04 0.86
N GLY A 190 11.17 -30.60 2.03
CA GLY A 190 12.58 -30.64 2.41
C GLY A 190 13.51 -29.82 1.50
N ASN A 191 12.97 -28.83 0.79
CA ASN A 191 13.57 -28.07 -0.33
C ASN A 191 13.71 -28.86 -1.66
N ALA A 192 12.95 -29.95 -1.84
CA ALA A 192 12.87 -30.64 -3.12
C ALA A 192 12.35 -29.70 -4.22
N ASN A 193 13.06 -29.64 -5.35
CA ASN A 193 12.68 -28.88 -6.54
C ASN A 193 11.52 -29.57 -7.29
N LYS A 194 10.34 -29.55 -6.66
CA LYS A 194 9.14 -30.35 -6.92
C LYS A 194 7.91 -29.55 -6.49
N HIS A 195 6.74 -29.89 -7.03
CA HIS A 195 5.45 -29.27 -6.69
C HIS A 195 4.77 -30.13 -5.61
N ALA A 196 3.97 -29.54 -4.71
CA ALA A 196 3.29 -30.35 -3.70
C ALA A 196 2.02 -30.99 -4.27
N ILE A 197 1.07 -30.18 -4.76
CA ILE A 197 -0.17 -30.65 -5.38
C ILE A 197 -0.27 -30.06 -6.79
N TYR A 198 -0.35 -30.92 -7.81
CA TYR A 198 -0.53 -30.53 -9.21
C TYR A 198 -1.81 -31.16 -9.77
N PHE A 199 -2.83 -30.34 -10.06
CA PHE A 199 -4.14 -30.81 -10.49
C PHE A 199 -4.47 -30.38 -11.92
N CYS A 200 -4.71 -31.34 -12.81
CA CYS A 200 -5.08 -31.09 -14.21
C CYS A 200 -6.60 -31.18 -14.40
N SER A 201 -7.21 -30.30 -15.21
CA SER A 201 -8.65 -30.34 -15.50
C SER A 201 -9.53 -30.33 -14.24
N ASN A 202 -10.68 -31.04 -14.23
CA ASN A 202 -11.79 -30.83 -13.28
C ASN A 202 -11.66 -31.54 -11.94
N ASN A 203 -10.47 -31.41 -11.34
CA ASN A 203 -10.19 -31.95 -10.02
C ASN A 203 -10.65 -30.98 -8.92
N LYS A 204 -10.84 -31.52 -7.72
CA LYS A 204 -11.29 -30.77 -6.54
C LYS A 204 -10.43 -31.09 -5.34
N LEU A 205 -10.09 -30.05 -4.58
CA LEU A 205 -9.50 -30.14 -3.25
C LEU A 205 -10.56 -29.67 -2.25
N ASN A 206 -10.97 -30.55 -1.33
CA ASN A 206 -11.98 -30.24 -0.33
C ASN A 206 -11.38 -30.42 1.07
N LEU A 207 -11.40 -29.36 1.88
CA LEU A 207 -11.01 -29.38 3.29
C LEU A 207 -12.26 -29.07 4.12
N ASN A 208 -12.69 -30.04 4.93
CA ASN A 208 -13.85 -29.91 5.82
C ASN A 208 -13.40 -30.18 7.26
N ASN A 209 -13.48 -29.16 8.14
CA ASN A 209 -12.99 -29.24 9.53
C ASN A 209 -11.54 -29.78 9.62
N SER A 210 -10.67 -29.40 8.68
CA SER A 210 -9.39 -30.08 8.41
C SER A 210 -8.22 -29.10 8.32
N ASN A 211 -6.99 -29.60 8.46
CA ASN A 211 -5.76 -28.80 8.34
C ASN A 211 -4.89 -29.36 7.20
N LEU A 212 -4.51 -28.51 6.24
CA LEU A 212 -3.53 -28.83 5.20
C LEU A 212 -2.35 -27.87 5.30
N THR A 213 -1.16 -28.39 5.63
CA THR A 213 0.09 -27.65 5.63
C THR A 213 0.97 -28.14 4.48
N ILE A 214 1.46 -27.21 3.68
CA ILE A 214 2.38 -27.43 2.56
C ILE A 214 3.58 -26.51 2.77
N GLN A 215 4.80 -27.06 2.81
CA GLN A 215 5.99 -26.25 3.04
C GLN A 215 7.25 -26.78 2.36
N ASN A 216 8.23 -25.87 2.17
CA ASN A 216 9.58 -26.16 1.69
C ASN A 216 9.62 -26.88 0.32
N TYR A 217 8.73 -26.51 -0.61
CA TYR A 217 8.76 -27.01 -1.99
C TYR A 217 9.45 -25.98 -2.91
N GLY A 218 10.44 -26.44 -3.67
CA GLY A 218 11.17 -25.59 -4.63
C GLY A 218 10.34 -25.22 -5.88
N GLN A 219 9.15 -25.80 -6.03
CA GLN A 219 8.10 -25.35 -6.94
C GLN A 219 6.81 -25.06 -6.15
N ASP A 220 5.65 -25.14 -6.78
CA ASP A 220 4.43 -24.54 -6.23
C ASP A 220 3.68 -25.47 -5.26
N ALA A 221 3.00 -24.87 -4.27
CA ALA A 221 2.23 -25.58 -3.27
C ALA A 221 0.94 -26.18 -3.86
N LEU A 222 0.21 -25.40 -4.66
CA LEU A 222 -0.96 -25.85 -5.39
C LEU A 222 -0.96 -25.23 -6.79
N GLU A 223 -0.74 -26.07 -7.80
CA GLU A 223 -0.74 -25.66 -9.21
C GLU A 223 -1.82 -26.34 -10.04
N TRP A 224 -2.30 -25.60 -11.04
CA TRP A 224 -3.27 -26.04 -12.02
C TRP A 224 -2.91 -25.59 -13.44
N ASP A 225 -2.98 -26.53 -14.38
CA ASP A 225 -2.57 -26.38 -15.79
C ASP A 225 -3.75 -26.61 -16.74
N GLY A 226 -4.77 -25.76 -16.62
CA GLY A 226 -5.85 -25.66 -17.61
C GLY A 226 -7.00 -26.68 -17.50
N GLY A 227 -8.09 -26.38 -18.24
CA GLY A 227 -9.27 -27.24 -18.38
C GLY A 227 -10.55 -26.49 -18.72
N ASP A 228 -11.69 -27.14 -18.51
CA ASP A 228 -13.07 -26.65 -18.68
C ASP A 228 -13.61 -25.74 -17.54
N GLY A 229 -12.78 -25.37 -16.57
CA GLY A 229 -12.95 -24.15 -15.75
C GLY A 229 -13.93 -24.19 -14.55
N GLY A 230 -14.48 -25.33 -14.16
CA GLY A 230 -15.43 -25.45 -13.03
C GLY A 230 -14.80 -25.89 -11.70
N TYR A 231 -13.67 -25.30 -11.28
CA TYR A 231 -12.69 -25.96 -10.40
C TYR A 231 -12.55 -25.34 -9.03
N ASN A 232 -12.90 -26.13 -8.02
CA ASN A 232 -13.10 -25.63 -6.67
C ASN A 232 -12.00 -26.12 -5.73
N VAL A 233 -11.34 -25.16 -5.09
CA VAL A 233 -10.64 -25.39 -3.82
C VAL A 233 -11.61 -24.97 -2.72
N ASN A 234 -12.21 -25.92 -2.04
CA ASN A 234 -13.19 -25.67 -0.99
C ASN A 234 -12.49 -25.79 0.37
N ILE A 235 -12.41 -24.69 1.12
CA ILE A 235 -11.81 -24.63 2.45
C ILE A 235 -12.93 -24.20 3.40
N ILE A 236 -13.46 -25.15 4.16
CA ILE A 236 -14.68 -24.98 4.98
C ILE A 236 -14.37 -25.41 6.42
N ASN A 237 -14.55 -24.49 7.39
CA ASN A 237 -14.15 -24.69 8.80
C ASN A 237 -12.69 -25.16 8.98
N SER A 238 -11.78 -24.78 8.08
CA SER A 238 -10.50 -25.47 7.87
C SER A 238 -9.30 -24.53 7.87
N THR A 239 -8.11 -25.09 8.07
CA THR A 239 -6.83 -24.38 7.89
C THR A 239 -6.14 -24.85 6.61
N PHE A 240 -5.72 -23.90 5.77
CA PHE A 240 -4.72 -24.12 4.73
C PHE A 240 -3.49 -23.27 5.02
N THR A 241 -2.29 -23.86 4.95
CA THR A 241 -1.03 -23.13 5.03
C THR A 241 -0.10 -23.54 3.91
N SER A 242 0.34 -22.58 3.10
CA SER A 242 1.46 -22.68 2.17
C SER A 242 2.59 -21.80 2.68
N ASN A 243 3.72 -22.39 3.07
CA ASN A 243 4.85 -21.67 3.66
C ASN A 243 6.17 -22.00 2.93
N HIS A 244 6.90 -20.98 2.48
CA HIS A 244 8.22 -21.16 1.85
C HIS A 244 8.22 -22.14 0.66
N CYS A 245 7.21 -22.02 -0.20
CA CYS A 245 7.17 -22.69 -1.50
C CYS A 245 7.62 -21.71 -2.60
N ARG A 246 7.77 -22.12 -3.87
CA ARG A 246 7.97 -21.15 -4.98
C ARG A 246 6.76 -20.22 -5.11
N SER A 247 5.56 -20.78 -5.15
CA SER A 247 4.29 -20.05 -5.17
C SER A 247 3.24 -20.78 -4.34
N GLY A 248 2.21 -20.06 -3.88
CA GLY A 248 1.04 -20.66 -3.24
C GLY A 248 0.05 -21.27 -4.23
N PHE A 249 -0.86 -20.43 -4.74
CA PHE A 249 -1.92 -20.80 -5.69
C PHE A 249 -1.54 -20.39 -7.12
N THR A 250 -0.95 -21.31 -7.90
CA THR A 250 -0.62 -21.07 -9.31
C THR A 250 -1.73 -21.56 -10.23
N GLY A 251 -2.36 -20.64 -10.95
CA GLY A 251 -3.41 -20.95 -11.92
C GLY A 251 -4.80 -20.45 -11.51
N THR A 252 -5.78 -20.66 -12.40
CA THR A 252 -7.11 -20.07 -12.29
C THR A 252 -8.09 -20.99 -11.55
N PHE A 253 -7.87 -21.15 -10.24
CA PHE A 253 -8.84 -21.79 -9.34
C PHE A 253 -10.09 -20.93 -9.13
N TYR A 254 -11.15 -21.54 -8.61
CA TYR A 254 -12.19 -20.86 -7.83
C TYR A 254 -12.05 -21.34 -6.37
N ALA A 255 -11.40 -20.54 -5.54
CA ALA A 255 -11.22 -20.83 -4.12
C ALA A 255 -12.41 -20.29 -3.33
N THR A 256 -13.13 -21.18 -2.66
CA THR A 256 -14.15 -20.82 -1.65
C THR A 256 -13.51 -21.00 -0.28
N ILE A 257 -13.44 -19.91 0.48
CA ILE A 257 -12.84 -19.88 1.83
C ILE A 257 -13.95 -19.45 2.79
N ASP A 258 -14.46 -20.39 3.58
CA ASP A 258 -15.69 -20.28 4.36
C ASP A 258 -15.40 -20.65 5.83
N ASN A 259 -15.54 -19.70 6.75
CA ASN A 259 -15.18 -19.85 8.17
C ASN A 259 -13.81 -20.51 8.40
N SER A 260 -12.80 -20.04 7.64
CA SER A 260 -11.53 -20.76 7.47
C SER A 260 -10.31 -19.86 7.58
N ILE A 261 -9.17 -20.48 7.91
CA ILE A 261 -7.86 -19.82 8.00
C ILE A 261 -7.03 -20.21 6.78
N VAL A 262 -6.49 -19.23 6.06
CA VAL A 262 -5.65 -19.47 4.87
C VAL A 262 -4.39 -18.61 4.96
N ASN A 263 -3.23 -19.24 5.17
CA ASN A 263 -1.93 -18.57 5.20
C ASN A 263 -1.13 -18.94 3.96
N VAL A 264 -0.82 -17.96 3.11
CA VAL A 264 0.07 -18.12 1.96
C VAL A 264 1.24 -17.17 2.12
N ILE A 265 2.32 -17.70 2.69
CA ILE A 265 3.36 -16.90 3.32
C ILE A 265 4.77 -17.28 2.87
N ASN A 266 5.66 -16.29 2.81
CA ASN A 266 7.08 -16.46 2.52
C ASN A 266 7.39 -17.17 1.18
N SER A 267 6.45 -17.17 0.22
CA SER A 267 6.67 -17.79 -1.10
C SER A 267 7.78 -17.05 -1.85
N LEU A 268 8.65 -17.77 -2.56
CA LEU A 268 9.80 -17.15 -3.27
C LEU A 268 9.35 -16.23 -4.43
N GLY A 269 8.21 -16.56 -5.04
CA GLY A 269 7.51 -15.81 -6.07
C GLY A 269 6.17 -15.27 -5.56
N ASN A 270 5.06 -15.70 -6.18
CA ASN A 270 3.73 -15.16 -5.90
C ASN A 270 2.99 -15.96 -4.82
N GLY A 271 2.20 -15.28 -3.99
CA GLY A 271 1.20 -15.94 -3.14
C GLY A 271 0.10 -16.59 -3.97
N SER A 272 -0.51 -15.87 -4.91
CA SER A 272 -1.38 -16.45 -5.96
C SER A 272 -1.14 -15.86 -7.34
N ASN A 273 -1.70 -16.48 -8.38
CA ASN A 273 -1.57 -16.04 -9.77
C ASN A 273 -2.91 -16.11 -10.53
N GLY A 274 -3.75 -15.08 -10.36
CA GLY A 274 -4.94 -14.86 -11.20
C GLY A 274 -6.15 -15.76 -10.92
N SER A 275 -6.21 -16.40 -9.74
CA SER A 275 -7.35 -17.23 -9.32
C SER A 275 -8.58 -16.37 -8.96
N ASN A 276 -9.74 -17.01 -8.76
CA ASN A 276 -10.95 -16.36 -8.24
C ASN A 276 -11.11 -16.74 -6.76
N PHE A 277 -11.47 -15.79 -5.91
CA PHE A 277 -11.61 -15.99 -4.46
C PHE A 277 -12.97 -15.49 -3.96
N ASP A 278 -13.68 -16.36 -3.25
CA ASP A 278 -14.90 -16.07 -2.48
C ASP A 278 -14.58 -16.32 -0.99
N ILE A 279 -14.28 -15.23 -0.27
CA ILE A 279 -13.82 -15.24 1.13
C ILE A 279 -14.97 -14.76 2.02
N LYS A 280 -15.42 -15.61 2.95
CA LYS A 280 -16.64 -15.36 3.72
C LYS A 280 -16.71 -15.98 5.12
N ASN A 281 -17.70 -15.52 5.89
CA ASN A 281 -18.20 -16.11 7.14
C ASN A 281 -17.12 -16.20 8.23
N ASN A 282 -16.58 -15.08 8.67
CA ASN A 282 -15.46 -14.93 9.61
C ASN A 282 -14.17 -15.68 9.20
N SER A 283 -13.82 -15.65 7.91
CA SER A 283 -12.53 -16.20 7.43
C SER A 283 -11.35 -15.27 7.71
N ASN A 284 -10.15 -15.84 7.87
CA ASN A 284 -8.89 -15.12 8.11
C ASN A 284 -7.85 -15.55 7.07
N VAL A 285 -7.59 -14.67 6.09
CA VAL A 285 -6.82 -14.99 4.88
C VAL A 285 -5.60 -14.08 4.78
N LYS A 286 -4.43 -14.65 4.50
CA LYS A 286 -3.15 -13.93 4.48
C LYS A 286 -2.33 -14.31 3.28
N PHE A 287 -1.90 -13.30 2.52
CA PHE A 287 -0.99 -13.44 1.38
C PHE A 287 0.21 -12.53 1.64
N ASP A 288 1.02 -12.88 2.65
CA ASP A 288 2.01 -11.99 3.26
C ASP A 288 3.47 -12.45 3.05
N GLY A 289 4.38 -11.49 2.87
CA GLY A 289 5.83 -11.76 2.79
C GLY A 289 6.30 -12.53 1.55
N ASN A 290 5.48 -12.62 0.50
CA ASN A 290 5.83 -13.31 -0.74
C ASN A 290 6.77 -12.45 -1.61
N GLY A 291 7.74 -13.08 -2.29
CA GLY A 291 8.80 -12.39 -3.03
C GLY A 291 8.35 -11.61 -4.26
N SER A 292 7.11 -11.80 -4.73
CA SER A 292 6.47 -11.04 -5.81
C SER A 292 5.08 -10.59 -5.38
N HIS A 293 3.99 -10.99 -6.04
CA HIS A 293 2.64 -10.58 -5.64
C HIS A 293 2.19 -11.31 -4.37
N GLY A 294 1.41 -10.64 -3.53
CA GLY A 294 0.61 -11.29 -2.49
C GLY A 294 -0.60 -12.00 -3.11
N LEU A 295 -1.79 -11.43 -2.92
CA LEU A 295 -3.06 -11.94 -3.47
C LEU A 295 -3.28 -11.39 -4.88
N SER A 296 -2.91 -12.17 -5.91
CA SER A 296 -3.29 -11.90 -7.30
C SER A 296 -4.55 -12.68 -7.68
N ALA A 297 -5.58 -11.96 -8.16
CA ALA A 297 -6.90 -12.50 -8.45
C ALA A 297 -7.48 -11.99 -9.79
N SER A 298 -8.32 -12.81 -10.41
CA SER A 298 -9.26 -12.38 -11.44
C SER A 298 -10.52 -11.81 -10.82
N THR A 299 -11.10 -12.49 -9.84
CA THR A 299 -12.28 -12.05 -9.08
C THR A 299 -11.98 -12.16 -7.60
N LEU A 300 -12.31 -11.15 -6.81
CA LEU A 300 -12.11 -11.14 -5.36
C LEU A 300 -13.36 -10.63 -4.64
N PHE A 301 -13.99 -11.50 -3.88
CA PHE A 301 -15.08 -11.16 -2.97
C PHE A 301 -14.65 -11.41 -1.52
N ILE A 302 -14.87 -10.40 -0.67
CA ILE A 302 -14.56 -10.44 0.76
C ILE A 302 -15.80 -9.97 1.52
N ASN A 303 -16.38 -10.85 2.33
CA ASN A 303 -17.60 -10.59 3.12
C ASN A 303 -17.40 -11.12 4.54
N ASP A 304 -17.61 -10.33 5.59
CA ASP A 304 -17.43 -10.80 6.98
C ASP A 304 -16.10 -11.54 7.16
N SER A 305 -14.97 -10.93 6.81
CA SER A 305 -13.66 -11.62 6.80
C SER A 305 -12.46 -10.68 6.93
N TYR A 306 -11.36 -11.19 7.47
CA TYR A 306 -10.05 -10.54 7.47
C TYR A 306 -9.21 -10.99 6.29
N VAL A 307 -8.62 -10.04 5.55
CA VAL A 307 -7.66 -10.33 4.46
C VAL A 307 -6.41 -9.45 4.59
N SER A 308 -5.22 -10.05 4.64
CA SER A 308 -3.95 -9.33 4.51
C SER A 308 -3.21 -9.65 3.21
N GLY A 309 -2.62 -8.59 2.63
CA GLY A 309 -1.68 -8.65 1.51
C GLY A 309 -0.51 -7.70 1.79
N SER A 310 0.39 -8.10 2.68
CA SER A 310 1.39 -7.22 3.29
C SER A 310 2.83 -7.76 3.22
N ASN A 311 3.82 -6.85 3.22
CA ASN A 311 5.26 -7.13 3.15
C ASN A 311 5.73 -7.86 1.87
N ASN A 312 4.92 -7.89 0.80
CA ASN A 312 5.24 -8.59 -0.45
C ASN A 312 6.21 -7.78 -1.34
N GLY A 313 6.85 -8.45 -2.30
CA GLY A 313 7.83 -7.85 -3.22
C GLY A 313 7.24 -6.97 -4.33
N ALA A 314 5.99 -7.20 -4.72
CA ALA A 314 5.23 -6.47 -5.74
C ALA A 314 3.96 -5.85 -5.14
N ASN A 315 2.79 -6.00 -5.78
CA ASN A 315 1.52 -5.58 -5.20
C ASN A 315 1.14 -6.50 -4.02
N GLY A 316 0.53 -5.93 -2.98
CA GLY A 316 -0.04 -6.69 -1.87
C GLY A 316 -1.32 -7.42 -2.29
N ILE A 317 -2.22 -6.70 -2.96
CA ILE A 317 -3.40 -7.26 -3.62
C ILE A 317 -3.44 -6.75 -5.08
N HIS A 318 -3.75 -7.62 -6.03
CA HIS A 318 -3.81 -7.35 -7.46
C HIS A 318 -5.06 -7.98 -8.06
N VAL A 319 -6.07 -7.18 -8.42
CA VAL A 319 -7.35 -7.67 -8.97
C VAL A 319 -7.50 -7.20 -10.42
N THR A 320 -7.63 -8.15 -11.35
CA THR A 320 -7.73 -7.85 -12.79
C THR A 320 -9.17 -7.72 -13.30
N GLY A 321 -10.13 -8.38 -12.63
CA GLY A 321 -11.58 -8.26 -12.86
C GLY A 321 -12.30 -7.71 -11.64
N THR A 322 -13.45 -8.29 -11.27
CA THR A 322 -14.37 -7.71 -10.28
C THR A 322 -13.86 -7.81 -8.85
N LEU A 323 -14.02 -6.72 -8.09
CA LEU A 323 -13.76 -6.64 -6.64
C LEU A 323 -15.06 -6.29 -5.89
N ASN A 324 -15.35 -7.00 -4.80
CA ASN A 324 -16.31 -6.56 -3.77
C ASN A 324 -15.72 -6.75 -2.36
N ILE A 325 -15.79 -5.72 -1.53
CA ILE A 325 -15.45 -5.75 -0.10
C ILE A 325 -16.66 -5.23 0.67
N ASP A 326 -17.21 -6.03 1.58
CA ASP A 326 -18.52 -5.81 2.20
C ASP A 326 -18.64 -6.45 3.60
N ASN A 327 -19.78 -6.25 4.27
CA ASN A 327 -20.24 -6.99 5.44
C ASN A 327 -19.23 -7.05 6.60
N GLU A 328 -18.80 -5.91 7.13
CA GLU A 328 -17.88 -5.76 8.27
C GLU A 328 -16.45 -6.33 8.05
N SER A 329 -16.09 -6.67 6.80
CA SER A 329 -14.74 -7.14 6.44
C SER A 329 -13.63 -6.16 6.83
N THR A 330 -12.42 -6.68 7.06
CA THR A 330 -11.21 -5.89 7.32
C THR A 330 -10.10 -6.30 6.36
N VAL A 331 -9.50 -5.33 5.67
CA VAL A 331 -8.45 -5.57 4.66
C VAL A 331 -7.19 -4.74 4.95
N ASP A 332 -6.04 -5.41 4.99
CA ASP A 332 -4.73 -4.84 5.37
C ASP A 332 -3.70 -5.00 4.24
N ILE A 333 -3.24 -3.88 3.68
CA ILE A 333 -2.30 -3.84 2.54
C ILE A 333 -1.09 -2.97 2.92
N LYS A 334 -0.12 -3.55 3.61
CA LYS A 334 0.92 -2.79 4.33
C LYS A 334 2.34 -3.18 3.91
N ASN A 335 3.27 -2.21 3.88
CA ASN A 335 4.71 -2.43 3.71
C ASN A 335 5.13 -3.20 2.44
N ASN A 336 4.33 -3.21 1.37
CA ASN A 336 4.65 -3.90 0.13
C ASN A 336 5.66 -3.08 -0.69
N LYS A 337 6.71 -3.76 -1.20
CA LYS A 337 7.83 -3.13 -1.90
C LYS A 337 7.49 -2.63 -3.31
N CYS A 338 6.34 -3.05 -3.88
CA CYS A 338 5.83 -2.61 -5.18
C CYS A 338 6.87 -2.62 -6.33
N SER A 339 7.89 -3.48 -6.25
CA SER A 339 9.15 -3.30 -6.98
C SER A 339 9.07 -3.62 -8.48
N ILE A 340 7.99 -4.30 -8.91
CA ILE A 340 7.77 -4.70 -10.29
C ILE A 340 6.99 -3.59 -11.01
N CYS A 341 7.59 -3.04 -12.08
CA CYS A 341 6.91 -2.19 -13.05
C CYS A 341 7.06 -2.79 -14.45
N SER A 342 5.94 -3.10 -15.10
CA SER A 342 5.86 -3.75 -16.42
C SER A 342 4.48 -3.54 -17.04
N LYS A 343 4.27 -4.00 -18.29
CA LYS A 343 2.95 -3.95 -18.95
C LYS A 343 1.84 -4.73 -18.22
N TRP A 344 2.21 -5.70 -17.38
CA TRP A 344 1.28 -6.54 -16.61
C TRP A 344 1.08 -6.05 -15.18
N THR A 345 2.15 -5.59 -14.54
CA THR A 345 2.19 -5.22 -13.11
C THR A 345 2.67 -3.78 -12.97
N ILE A 346 1.86 -2.92 -12.36
CA ILE A 346 2.19 -1.51 -12.06
C ILE A 346 2.39 -1.35 -10.54
N PRO A 347 3.32 -0.49 -10.04
CA PRO A 347 3.57 -0.25 -8.62
C PRO A 347 2.41 0.40 -7.82
N GLY A 348 1.32 -0.33 -7.60
CA GLY A 348 0.30 -0.01 -6.61
C GLY A 348 0.18 -1.10 -5.55
N ALA A 349 0.06 -0.76 -4.27
CA ALA A 349 -0.08 -1.72 -3.19
C ALA A 349 -1.38 -2.53 -3.34
N PHE A 350 -2.49 -1.81 -3.60
CA PHE A 350 -3.73 -2.35 -4.12
C PHE A 350 -3.85 -2.01 -5.61
N TYR A 351 -3.56 -2.96 -6.48
CA TYR A 351 -3.78 -2.82 -7.93
C TYR A 351 -5.18 -3.29 -8.30
N ILE A 352 -5.92 -2.45 -9.02
CA ILE A 352 -7.32 -2.67 -9.43
C ILE A 352 -7.45 -2.36 -10.94
N ALA A 353 -8.06 -3.27 -11.71
CA ALA A 353 -8.31 -3.06 -13.13
C ALA A 353 -9.75 -3.36 -13.62
N GLY A 354 -10.62 -3.92 -12.77
CA GLY A 354 -12.03 -4.15 -13.07
C GLY A 354 -12.99 -3.31 -12.23
N GLU A 355 -14.28 -3.44 -12.53
CA GLU A 355 -15.36 -2.81 -11.74
C GLU A 355 -15.28 -3.24 -10.27
N SER A 356 -15.29 -2.26 -9.36
CA SER A 356 -14.87 -2.46 -7.97
C SER A 356 -15.79 -1.73 -7.00
N LYS A 357 -16.29 -2.44 -5.98
CA LYS A 357 -17.08 -1.88 -4.89
C LYS A 357 -16.45 -2.15 -3.52
N ILE A 358 -16.42 -1.13 -2.68
CA ILE A 358 -15.89 -1.18 -1.31
C ILE A 358 -16.90 -0.46 -0.41
N GLN A 359 -17.54 -1.21 0.50
CA GLN A 359 -18.61 -0.71 1.38
C GLN A 359 -18.57 -1.44 2.73
N ASN A 360 -19.20 -0.90 3.77
CA ASN A 360 -19.45 -1.57 5.05
C ASN A 360 -18.23 -2.26 5.69
N CYS A 361 -17.00 -1.77 5.50
CA CYS A 361 -15.75 -2.49 5.82
C CYS A 361 -14.68 -1.56 6.42
N THR A 362 -13.54 -2.13 6.81
CA THR A 362 -12.31 -1.38 7.16
C THR A 362 -11.20 -1.73 6.16
N LEU A 363 -10.54 -0.72 5.59
CA LEU A 363 -9.45 -0.91 4.61
C LEU A 363 -8.25 -0.02 4.96
N ASN A 364 -7.13 -0.65 5.31
CA ASN A 364 -5.90 0.03 5.71
C ASN A 364 -4.79 -0.21 4.69
N ILE A 365 -4.31 0.86 4.04
CA ILE A 365 -3.25 0.81 3.02
C ILE A 365 -2.13 1.77 3.43
N THR A 366 -1.04 1.26 3.99
CA THR A 366 0.03 2.11 4.54
C THR A 366 1.45 1.58 4.36
N GLY A 367 2.43 2.49 4.26
CA GLY A 367 3.86 2.14 4.27
C GLY A 367 4.37 1.45 3.00
N ASN A 368 3.65 1.51 1.87
CA ASN A 368 4.01 0.79 0.65
C ASN A 368 4.89 1.65 -0.29
N ASN A 369 5.86 1.03 -0.98
CA ASN A 369 6.74 1.70 -1.98
C ASN A 369 6.08 1.81 -3.39
N GLY A 370 4.77 2.03 -3.41
CA GLY A 370 3.99 2.30 -4.61
C GLY A 370 2.79 3.18 -4.25
N SER A 371 1.92 3.47 -5.24
CA SER A 371 0.61 4.07 -4.94
C SER A 371 -0.15 3.19 -3.95
N GLY A 372 -0.83 3.75 -2.94
CA GLY A 372 -1.72 2.98 -2.07
C GLY A 372 -2.77 2.21 -2.90
N ILE A 373 -3.51 2.92 -3.74
CA ILE A 373 -4.37 2.34 -4.78
C ILE A 373 -3.86 2.72 -6.16
N TYR A 374 -3.68 1.74 -7.06
CA TYR A 374 -3.51 1.97 -8.49
C TYR A 374 -4.73 1.43 -9.26
N GLN A 375 -5.47 2.33 -9.91
CA GLN A 375 -6.72 2.04 -10.61
C GLN A 375 -6.52 2.20 -12.12
N LYS A 376 -6.46 1.07 -12.83
CA LYS A 376 -6.03 1.01 -14.25
C LYS A 376 -7.12 1.39 -15.27
N GLY A 377 -8.39 1.25 -14.89
CA GLY A 377 -9.54 1.34 -15.79
C GLY A 377 -10.80 0.76 -15.14
N ASN A 378 -11.96 0.96 -15.77
CA ASN A 378 -13.29 0.73 -15.17
C ASN A 378 -13.55 1.66 -13.96
N THR A 379 -14.56 1.40 -13.14
CA THR A 379 -14.94 2.24 -11.99
C THR A 379 -14.52 1.63 -10.64
N LEU A 380 -13.95 2.46 -9.77
CA LEU A 380 -13.80 2.19 -8.33
C LEU A 380 -14.85 3.00 -7.56
N THR A 381 -15.72 2.31 -6.82
CA THR A 381 -16.69 2.96 -5.91
C THR A 381 -16.37 2.59 -4.47
N ILE A 382 -16.05 3.58 -3.65
CA ILE A 382 -15.98 3.47 -2.20
C ILE A 382 -17.22 4.16 -1.62
N GLU A 383 -18.04 3.45 -0.85
CA GLU A 383 -19.21 4.02 -0.17
C GLU A 383 -18.86 4.52 1.23
N SER A 384 -19.59 5.52 1.73
CA SER A 384 -19.35 6.15 3.04
C SER A 384 -19.62 5.26 4.26
N SER A 385 -20.03 4.01 4.04
CA SER A 385 -20.07 2.97 5.07
C SER A 385 -18.74 2.21 5.24
N ALA A 386 -17.77 2.42 4.35
CA ALA A 386 -16.41 1.90 4.51
C ALA A 386 -15.52 2.91 5.25
N ASN A 387 -14.76 2.43 6.24
CA ASN A 387 -13.70 3.17 6.92
C ASN A 387 -12.39 2.89 6.19
N VAL A 388 -11.86 3.86 5.45
CA VAL A 388 -10.72 3.64 4.55
C VAL A 388 -9.59 4.60 4.91
N THR A 389 -8.39 4.06 5.12
CA THR A 389 -7.18 4.81 5.48
C THR A 389 -6.06 4.50 4.49
N ILE A 390 -5.56 5.54 3.82
CA ILE A 390 -4.51 5.50 2.80
C ILE A 390 -3.49 6.58 3.15
N MET A 391 -2.41 6.18 3.84
CA MET A 391 -1.42 7.10 4.41
C MET A 391 0.00 6.52 4.36
N HIS A 392 1.01 7.39 4.26
CA HIS A 392 2.43 7.03 4.24
C HIS A 392 2.80 6.01 3.15
N ASN A 393 2.11 6.06 2.01
CA ASN A 393 2.48 5.32 0.80
C ASN A 393 3.36 6.22 -0.08
N PHE A 394 4.43 5.67 -0.65
CA PHE A 394 5.39 6.40 -1.47
C PHE A 394 5.44 5.79 -2.87
N ALA A 395 5.01 6.53 -3.89
CA ALA A 395 5.00 6.10 -5.29
C ALA A 395 6.40 6.05 -5.94
N GLU A 396 7.43 5.61 -5.21
CA GLU A 396 8.86 5.59 -5.54
C GLU A 396 9.15 5.26 -7.01
N LYS A 397 8.58 4.16 -7.51
CA LYS A 397 8.84 3.63 -8.85
C LYS A 397 7.83 4.05 -9.92
N LEU A 398 6.69 4.60 -9.53
CA LEU A 398 5.66 5.08 -10.47
C LEU A 398 5.78 6.58 -10.74
N GLY A 399 6.25 7.36 -9.76
CA GLY A 399 6.39 8.82 -9.83
C GLY A 399 5.14 9.61 -9.45
N TYR A 400 3.96 8.98 -9.45
CA TYR A 400 2.67 9.68 -9.42
C TYR A 400 1.66 9.01 -8.49
N GLY A 401 0.88 9.80 -7.72
CA GLY A 401 -0.24 9.31 -6.92
C GLY A 401 0.23 8.42 -5.77
N GLY A 402 0.87 8.99 -4.75
CA GLY A 402 1.33 8.24 -3.58
C GLY A 402 0.18 7.57 -2.85
N GLY A 403 -0.90 8.31 -2.57
CA GLY A 403 -2.12 7.75 -2.02
C GLY A 403 -2.92 6.94 -3.05
N ILE A 404 -3.41 7.62 -4.09
CA ILE A 404 -4.23 7.03 -5.15
C ILE A 404 -3.77 7.51 -6.53
N ASN A 405 -3.72 6.58 -7.48
CA ASN A 405 -3.46 6.85 -8.90
C ASN A 405 -4.62 6.30 -9.78
N ILE A 406 -5.36 7.17 -10.47
CA ILE A 406 -6.57 6.85 -11.24
C ILE A 406 -6.39 7.07 -12.76
N ASN A 407 -6.50 6.00 -13.54
CA ASN A 407 -6.60 6.08 -15.01
C ASN A 407 -8.05 5.94 -15.52
N GLY A 408 -8.94 5.30 -14.76
CA GLY A 408 -10.32 5.00 -15.16
C GLY A 408 -11.33 5.98 -14.57
N SER A 409 -12.05 5.55 -13.54
CA SER A 409 -12.93 6.42 -12.76
C SER A 409 -12.98 6.00 -11.29
N ALA A 410 -13.12 6.97 -10.39
CA ALA A 410 -13.22 6.74 -8.96
C ALA A 410 -14.27 7.64 -8.28
N ILE A 411 -14.96 7.09 -7.29
CA ILE A 411 -15.86 7.80 -6.36
C ILE A 411 -15.38 7.49 -4.94
N LEU A 412 -15.01 8.53 -4.20
CA LEU A 412 -14.49 8.48 -2.84
C LEU A 412 -15.42 9.26 -1.89
N PRO A 413 -15.69 8.77 -0.66
CA PRO A 413 -16.54 9.45 0.31
C PRO A 413 -15.75 10.37 1.25
N SER A 414 -16.41 11.36 1.84
CA SER A 414 -15.84 12.34 2.79
C SER A 414 -15.19 11.75 4.06
N ASN A 415 -15.43 10.48 4.38
CA ASN A 415 -14.85 9.82 5.55
C ASN A 415 -13.60 8.99 5.24
N ILE A 416 -13.09 9.00 3.99
CA ILE A 416 -11.77 8.44 3.67
C ILE A 416 -10.67 9.28 4.33
N GLN A 417 -9.65 8.63 4.88
CA GLN A 417 -8.41 9.27 5.29
C GLN A 417 -7.39 9.13 4.16
N LEU A 418 -7.10 10.22 3.46
CA LEU A 418 -6.21 10.26 2.29
C LEU A 418 -5.30 11.49 2.37
N TYR A 419 -4.21 11.34 3.12
CA TYR A 419 -3.20 12.37 3.36
C TYR A 419 -1.86 11.72 3.77
N ASN A 420 -0.79 12.51 3.83
CA ASN A 420 0.55 12.06 4.21
C ASN A 420 1.09 10.92 3.32
N ASN A 421 0.74 10.91 2.03
CA ASN A 421 1.38 10.06 1.03
C ASN A 421 2.35 10.89 0.18
N HIS A 422 3.21 10.22 -0.59
CA HIS A 422 4.29 10.88 -1.34
C HIS A 422 4.44 10.38 -2.79
N ALA A 423 4.75 11.30 -3.71
CA ALA A 423 5.01 11.02 -5.11
C ALA A 423 6.24 11.81 -5.63
N PRO A 424 7.24 11.16 -6.26
CA PRO A 424 8.43 11.86 -6.77
C PRO A 424 8.20 12.92 -7.85
N ILE A 425 7.02 12.96 -8.50
CA ILE A 425 6.75 13.84 -9.67
C ILE A 425 5.49 14.67 -9.46
N ALA A 426 4.32 14.06 -9.30
CA ALA A 426 3.06 14.79 -9.14
C ALA A 426 1.98 13.99 -8.37
N GLY A 427 1.21 14.70 -7.55
CA GLY A 427 0.11 14.15 -6.75
C GLY A 427 0.59 13.24 -5.63
N ASP A 428 1.05 13.83 -4.53
CA ASP A 428 1.38 13.12 -3.29
C ASP A 428 0.25 12.20 -2.84
N ASP A 429 -0.99 12.71 -2.79
CA ASP A 429 -2.16 11.96 -2.30
C ASP A 429 -3.09 11.51 -3.43
N ILE A 430 -3.36 12.38 -4.41
CA ILE A 430 -4.21 12.07 -5.57
C ILE A 430 -3.48 12.39 -6.86
N TYR A 431 -3.38 11.41 -7.76
CA TYR A 431 -3.10 11.61 -9.17
C TYR A 431 -4.19 10.96 -10.03
N SER A 432 -4.72 11.67 -11.03
CA SER A 432 -5.76 11.15 -11.90
C SER A 432 -5.61 11.67 -13.33
N THR A 433 -5.52 10.75 -14.30
CA THR A 433 -5.82 11.03 -15.72
C THR A 433 -7.23 10.56 -16.10
N GLY A 434 -7.94 9.92 -15.16
CA GLY A 434 -9.35 9.54 -15.27
C GLY A 434 -10.28 10.54 -14.58
N LYS A 435 -11.56 10.16 -14.44
CA LYS A 435 -12.54 10.96 -13.68
C LYS A 435 -12.53 10.56 -12.20
N ILE A 436 -12.30 11.51 -11.30
CA ILE A 436 -12.44 11.29 -9.85
C ILE A 436 -13.56 12.17 -9.26
N THR A 437 -14.16 11.72 -8.16
CA THR A 437 -15.07 12.50 -7.33
C THR A 437 -14.73 12.20 -5.87
N PHE A 438 -14.53 13.25 -5.09
CA PHE A 438 -14.02 13.25 -3.72
C PHE A 438 -14.49 14.54 -3.03
N ASP A 439 -14.52 14.55 -1.70
CA ASP A 439 -14.91 15.71 -0.89
C ASP A 439 -13.67 16.46 -0.35
N SER A 440 -13.88 17.57 0.37
CA SER A 440 -12.85 18.32 1.09
C SER A 440 -12.06 17.45 2.08
N VAL A 441 -10.85 17.90 2.43
CA VAL A 441 -10.01 17.29 3.47
C VAL A 441 -10.70 17.23 4.84
N GLY A 442 -10.28 16.29 5.69
CA GLY A 442 -10.82 16.15 7.04
C GLY A 442 -10.23 17.16 8.03
N SER A 443 -11.08 17.85 8.77
CA SER A 443 -10.74 18.93 9.72
C SER A 443 -9.94 18.52 10.98
N ASN A 444 -9.39 17.30 10.98
CA ASN A 444 -8.54 16.75 12.04
C ASN A 444 -7.30 16.04 11.49
N TRP A 445 -6.99 16.21 10.20
CA TRP A 445 -5.78 15.68 9.57
C TRP A 445 -4.59 16.59 9.88
N ILE A 446 -3.41 16.00 10.04
CA ILE A 446 -2.18 16.68 10.43
C ILE A 446 -1.08 16.24 9.45
N LEU A 447 -0.39 17.21 8.86
CA LEU A 447 0.66 16.96 7.86
C LEU A 447 1.93 16.44 8.55
N ASP A 448 2.58 15.40 8.00
CA ASP A 448 3.69 14.72 8.68
C ASP A 448 5.09 15.30 8.44
N ASP A 449 5.23 16.30 7.56
CA ASP A 449 6.45 17.07 7.33
C ASP A 449 6.60 18.26 8.31
N CYS A 450 5.53 19.03 8.55
CA CYS A 450 5.54 20.24 9.38
C CYS A 450 4.76 20.14 10.71
N THR A 451 3.88 19.15 10.88
CA THR A 451 2.91 18.99 12.00
C THR A 451 1.77 20.00 12.09
N ASP A 452 1.57 20.86 11.09
CA ASP A 452 0.41 21.75 11.01
C ASP A 452 -0.88 21.01 10.59
N THR A 453 -2.02 21.67 10.82
CA THR A 453 -3.35 21.12 10.47
C THR A 453 -3.61 21.31 8.98
N ILE A 454 -4.00 20.23 8.31
CA ILE A 454 -4.41 20.26 6.89
C ILE A 454 -5.72 21.03 6.75
N ASP A 455 -5.80 21.98 5.82
CA ASP A 455 -6.94 22.87 5.63
C ASP A 455 -7.65 22.71 4.27
N ASP A 456 -6.93 22.34 3.20
CA ASP A 456 -7.50 22.09 1.87
C ASP A 456 -6.64 21.15 0.98
N TRP A 457 -7.16 20.88 -0.21
CA TRP A 457 -6.44 20.26 -1.32
C TRP A 457 -5.66 21.31 -2.13
N TYR A 458 -4.39 21.01 -2.43
CA TYR A 458 -3.51 21.90 -3.20
C TYR A 458 -2.98 21.21 -4.45
N TYR A 459 -2.77 21.98 -5.53
CA TYR A 459 -2.12 21.45 -6.73
C TYR A 459 -0.66 21.10 -6.47
N ASP A 460 -0.27 19.89 -6.87
CA ASP A 460 1.03 19.31 -6.58
C ASP A 460 1.64 18.61 -7.81
N GLY A 461 2.52 19.33 -8.51
CA GLY A 461 3.30 18.82 -9.64
C GLY A 461 2.64 18.98 -11.02
N TYR A 462 1.33 19.22 -11.11
CA TYR A 462 0.65 19.59 -12.35
C TYR A 462 -0.59 20.47 -12.11
N ASN A 463 -0.70 21.57 -12.84
CA ASN A 463 -1.92 22.38 -12.98
C ASN A 463 -2.00 23.02 -14.37
N VAL A 464 -3.17 23.53 -14.78
CA VAL A 464 -3.34 24.40 -15.95
C VAL A 464 -3.78 25.79 -15.49
N MET A 465 -2.97 26.80 -15.81
CA MET A 465 -3.23 28.21 -15.48
C MET A 465 -3.06 29.06 -16.74
N ASP A 466 -4.02 29.95 -17.04
CA ASP A 466 -4.05 30.78 -18.26
C ASP A 466 -3.73 30.02 -19.56
N GLN A 467 -4.33 28.83 -19.72
CA GLN A 467 -4.13 27.92 -20.86
C GLN A 467 -2.68 27.41 -21.04
N LYS A 468 -1.88 27.42 -19.96
CA LYS A 468 -0.52 26.87 -19.91
C LYS A 468 -0.44 25.78 -18.84
N GLU A 469 0.31 24.72 -19.14
CA GLU A 469 0.65 23.71 -18.15
C GLU A 469 1.75 24.24 -17.21
N VAL A 470 1.57 24.01 -15.91
CA VAL A 470 2.51 24.40 -14.86
C VAL A 470 2.89 23.15 -14.07
N PHE A 471 4.20 22.91 -13.98
CA PHE A 471 4.78 21.75 -13.29
C PHE A 471 5.55 22.24 -12.08
N THR A 472 4.87 22.36 -10.94
CA THR A 472 5.45 22.85 -9.69
C THR A 472 4.82 22.09 -8.52
N ARG A 473 5.66 21.57 -7.61
CA ARG A 473 5.26 20.83 -6.42
C ARG A 473 4.66 21.79 -5.38
N TRP A 474 3.71 21.34 -4.56
CA TRP A 474 3.29 22.16 -3.40
C TRP A 474 4.49 22.37 -2.48
N ASN A 475 4.68 23.60 -2.01
CA ASN A 475 5.83 23.97 -1.18
C ASN A 475 5.51 25.24 -0.36
N VAL A 476 5.39 25.11 0.96
CA VAL A 476 5.17 26.22 1.90
C VAL A 476 6.46 26.71 2.57
N ASP A 477 7.38 25.80 2.90
CA ASP A 477 8.59 26.07 3.70
C ASP A 477 9.81 26.47 2.89
N GLY A 478 9.89 26.09 1.61
CA GLY A 478 11.03 26.40 0.75
C GLY A 478 11.01 27.83 0.20
N ASN A 479 12.20 28.33 -0.17
CA ASN A 479 12.42 29.70 -0.67
C ASN A 479 11.51 30.10 -1.86
N GLU A 480 11.17 29.14 -2.74
CA GLU A 480 10.24 29.35 -3.85
C GLU A 480 8.88 28.75 -3.48
N LYS A 481 8.06 29.53 -2.79
CA LYS A 481 6.73 29.11 -2.30
C LYS A 481 5.76 28.85 -3.46
N TYR A 482 5.09 27.69 -3.44
CA TYR A 482 4.00 27.36 -4.36
C TYR A 482 2.82 26.79 -3.57
N ILE A 483 1.78 27.62 -3.45
CA ILE A 483 0.58 27.37 -2.67
C ILE A 483 -0.59 27.79 -3.58
N GLU A 484 -1.20 26.82 -4.26
CA GLU A 484 -2.32 27.05 -5.18
C GLU A 484 -3.45 26.07 -4.82
N HIS A 485 -4.56 26.60 -4.31
CA HIS A 485 -5.74 25.82 -3.91
C HIS A 485 -6.37 25.08 -5.09
N TYR A 486 -6.92 23.90 -4.83
CA TYR A 486 -7.67 23.12 -5.81
C TYR A 486 -8.99 23.81 -6.19
N ASP A 487 -9.10 24.23 -7.45
CA ASP A 487 -10.29 24.84 -8.01
C ASP A 487 -11.05 23.83 -8.88
N SER A 488 -12.10 23.25 -8.30
CA SER A 488 -12.99 22.28 -8.96
C SER A 488 -13.73 22.83 -10.19
N SER A 489 -13.67 24.13 -10.48
CA SER A 489 -14.22 24.73 -11.70
C SER A 489 -13.26 24.69 -12.91
N ARG A 490 -11.97 24.36 -12.71
CA ARG A 490 -10.96 24.28 -13.78
C ARG A 490 -11.02 22.92 -14.51
N GLU A 491 -11.17 22.96 -15.83
CA GLU A 491 -11.14 21.76 -16.69
C GLU A 491 -9.70 21.23 -16.88
N ASN A 492 -9.14 20.60 -15.84
CA ASN A 492 -7.83 19.96 -15.90
C ASN A 492 -7.93 18.53 -16.47
N GLN A 493 -7.11 18.20 -17.47
CA GLN A 493 -7.04 16.84 -18.06
C GLN A 493 -6.28 15.84 -17.17
N ILE A 494 -5.42 16.34 -16.29
CA ILE A 494 -4.74 15.59 -15.24
C ILE A 494 -4.97 16.34 -13.93
N LEU A 495 -5.40 15.63 -12.90
CA LEU A 495 -5.48 16.13 -11.54
C LEU A 495 -4.30 15.59 -10.74
N ALA A 496 -3.57 16.47 -10.05
CA ALA A 496 -2.44 16.09 -9.20
C ALA A 496 -2.49 16.95 -7.93
N LEU A 497 -2.79 16.32 -6.78
CA LEU A 497 -3.07 17.01 -5.52
C LEU A 497 -2.31 16.39 -4.33
N LYS A 498 -2.05 17.26 -3.35
CA LYS A 498 -1.65 16.93 -1.98
C LYS A 498 -2.71 17.48 -1.01
N ALA A 499 -3.03 16.76 0.06
CA ALA A 499 -3.74 17.32 1.20
C ALA A 499 -2.72 18.07 2.07
N ALA A 500 -2.83 19.39 2.22
CA ALA A 500 -1.80 20.21 2.85
C ALA A 500 -2.41 21.42 3.59
N HIS A 501 -1.60 22.44 3.88
CA HIS A 501 -2.04 23.67 4.53
C HIS A 501 -1.59 24.93 3.78
N THR A 502 -2.25 26.06 4.05
CA THR A 502 -1.82 27.37 3.55
C THR A 502 -0.82 28.04 4.50
N LEU A 503 -0.14 29.08 4.03
CA LEU A 503 0.63 29.99 4.87
C LEU A 503 -0.29 31.12 5.34
N ASN A 504 -0.35 31.36 6.65
CA ASN A 504 -1.15 32.44 7.24
C ASN A 504 -0.26 33.51 7.88
N TYR A 505 -0.64 34.78 7.72
CA TYR A 505 -0.01 35.93 8.38
C TYR A 505 -1.03 36.74 9.20
N THR A 506 -0.54 37.61 10.09
CA THR A 506 -1.37 38.60 10.79
C THR A 506 -0.77 39.99 10.69
N VAL A 507 -1.63 41.01 10.70
CA VAL A 507 -1.26 42.42 10.72
C VAL A 507 -1.70 43.04 12.04
N LYS A 508 -0.73 43.58 12.77
CA LYS A 508 -0.94 44.28 14.05
C LYS A 508 -0.68 45.77 13.87
N VAL A 509 -1.60 46.63 14.31
CA VAL A 509 -1.46 48.10 14.24
C VAL A 509 -1.38 48.70 15.64
N ASN A 510 -0.26 49.32 15.98
CA ASN A 510 -0.03 50.04 17.23
C ASN A 510 -0.15 51.56 17.04
N TYR A 511 -0.66 52.25 18.07
CA TYR A 511 -0.73 53.71 18.12
C TYR A 511 0.22 54.25 19.18
N LEU A 512 1.33 54.87 18.79
CA LEU A 512 2.48 55.16 19.66
C LEU A 512 2.82 56.65 19.76
N GLU A 513 3.28 57.09 20.93
CA GLU A 513 3.90 58.42 21.11
C GLU A 513 5.35 58.42 20.61
N MET A 514 5.66 59.37 19.72
CA MET A 514 6.96 59.54 19.09
C MET A 514 8.05 59.83 20.12
N GLY A 515 9.08 58.97 20.16
CA GLY A 515 10.24 59.11 21.05
C GLY A 515 10.07 58.53 22.46
N THR A 516 8.87 58.13 22.86
CA THR A 516 8.63 57.37 24.11
C THR A 516 8.13 55.93 23.84
N ASN A 517 7.62 55.66 22.63
CA ASN A 517 6.92 54.43 22.25
C ASN A 517 5.76 54.07 23.19
N LYS A 518 5.21 55.06 23.91
CA LYS A 518 4.06 54.86 24.79
C LYS A 518 2.82 54.58 23.93
N VAL A 519 2.11 53.49 24.24
CA VAL A 519 0.81 53.17 23.63
C VAL A 519 -0.22 54.26 23.99
N LEU A 520 -0.90 54.79 22.97
CA LEU A 520 -1.87 55.90 23.07
C LEU A 520 -3.33 55.45 22.92
N LYS A 521 -3.54 54.30 22.28
CA LYS A 521 -4.83 53.63 22.03
C LYS A 521 -4.55 52.14 21.88
N ASP A 522 -5.51 51.31 22.24
CA ASP A 522 -5.47 49.86 22.05
C ASP A 522 -5.08 49.50 20.60
N SER A 523 -4.15 48.55 20.47
CA SER A 523 -3.69 48.05 19.18
C SER A 523 -4.79 47.24 18.49
N TYR A 524 -4.83 47.31 17.15
CA TYR A 524 -5.58 46.35 16.34
C TYR A 524 -4.69 45.12 16.07
N SER A 525 -5.31 43.95 15.97
CA SER A 525 -4.74 42.78 15.31
C SER A 525 -5.80 42.24 14.35
N SER A 526 -5.37 41.85 13.15
CA SER A 526 -6.22 41.10 12.22
C SER A 526 -6.53 39.70 12.76
N ASN A 527 -7.55 39.06 12.17
CA ASN A 527 -7.57 37.60 12.10
C ASN A 527 -6.38 37.10 11.25
N PRO A 528 -6.06 35.80 11.23
CA PRO A 528 -5.20 35.22 10.19
C PRO A 528 -5.69 35.61 8.79
N ILE A 529 -4.73 35.90 7.91
CA ILE A 529 -4.92 36.25 6.51
C ILE A 529 -4.06 35.29 5.69
N GLU A 530 -4.65 34.72 4.65
CA GLU A 530 -4.02 33.77 3.75
C GLU A 530 -2.93 34.43 2.89
N TYR A 531 -1.83 33.73 2.65
CA TYR A 531 -0.72 34.16 1.81
C TYR A 531 -1.21 34.49 0.39
N GLY A 532 -0.79 35.65 -0.13
CA GLY A 532 -1.20 36.15 -1.44
C GLY A 532 -2.50 36.96 -1.45
N LEU A 533 -3.22 37.08 -0.33
CA LEU A 533 -4.31 38.05 -0.18
C LEU A 533 -3.81 39.42 0.27
N GLU A 534 -4.43 40.48 -0.25
CA GLU A 534 -4.15 41.87 0.13
C GLU A 534 -4.71 42.23 1.51
N PHE A 535 -4.00 43.07 2.29
CA PHE A 535 -4.55 43.72 3.48
C PHE A 535 -4.60 45.24 3.35
N ASP A 536 -5.81 45.82 3.39
CA ASP A 536 -6.01 47.28 3.45
C ASP A 536 -5.88 47.80 4.90
N ALA A 537 -4.72 48.40 5.23
CA ALA A 537 -4.50 49.05 6.50
C ALA A 537 -4.97 50.52 6.54
N THR A 538 -5.49 51.09 5.44
CA THR A 538 -5.83 52.52 5.32
C THR A 538 -6.76 53.01 6.43
N SER A 539 -7.75 52.20 6.82
CA SER A 539 -8.72 52.54 7.88
C SER A 539 -8.12 52.63 9.29
N TYR A 540 -6.89 52.15 9.48
CA TYR A 540 -6.14 52.19 10.74
C TYR A 540 -5.02 53.26 10.74
N ASP A 541 -4.65 53.79 9.57
CA ASP A 541 -3.65 54.86 9.46
C ASP A 541 -4.23 56.25 9.83
N LYS A 542 -3.35 57.17 10.26
CA LYS A 542 -3.66 58.61 10.51
C LYS A 542 -4.88 58.93 11.39
N ILE A 543 -5.43 57.96 12.14
CA ILE A 543 -6.66 58.15 12.94
C ILE A 543 -6.53 59.29 13.95
N LYS A 544 -7.65 59.94 14.30
CA LYS A 544 -7.68 60.99 15.31
C LYS A 544 -7.46 60.42 16.72
N ILE A 545 -6.46 60.94 17.42
CA ILE A 545 -6.20 60.67 18.85
C ILE A 545 -6.19 62.01 19.60
N ASP A 546 -7.06 62.16 20.59
CA ASP A 546 -7.25 63.45 21.28
C ASP A 546 -6.05 63.86 22.12
N GLY A 547 -5.62 65.12 21.94
CA GLY A 547 -4.40 65.66 22.54
C GLY A 547 -3.10 65.36 21.79
N TYR A 548 -3.17 64.67 20.64
CA TYR A 548 -2.00 64.32 19.81
C TYR A 548 -2.22 64.71 18.34
N THR A 549 -1.14 64.68 17.56
CA THR A 549 -1.12 64.90 16.11
C THR A 549 -0.26 63.83 15.46
N TYR A 550 -0.74 63.28 14.34
CA TYR A 550 -0.01 62.27 13.55
C TYR A 550 1.36 62.79 13.08
N VAL A 551 2.34 61.90 12.97
CA VAL A 551 3.70 62.21 12.52
C VAL A 551 4.14 61.33 11.35
N LYS A 552 4.09 60.01 11.50
CA LYS A 552 4.46 59.03 10.46
C LYS A 552 3.87 57.65 10.80
N THR A 553 3.87 56.76 9.81
CA THR A 553 3.61 55.33 10.00
C THR A 553 4.86 54.55 9.58
N GLU A 554 5.26 53.58 10.38
CA GLU A 554 6.34 52.62 10.05
C GLU A 554 5.73 51.22 9.93
N VAL A 555 6.22 50.42 9.00
CA VAL A 555 5.88 49.00 8.88
C VAL A 555 7.11 48.19 9.26
N LYS A 556 6.92 47.15 10.06
CA LYS A 556 7.99 46.22 10.47
C LYS A 556 7.57 44.79 10.17
N SER A 557 8.53 44.04 9.65
CA SER A 557 8.50 42.59 9.63
C SER A 557 8.68 42.04 11.05
N LEU A 558 7.78 41.15 11.47
CA LEU A 558 7.91 40.31 12.65
C LEU A 558 8.33 38.90 12.20
N GLY A 559 9.52 38.82 11.62
CA GLY A 559 10.04 37.57 11.06
C GLY A 559 10.19 36.47 12.09
N SER A 560 9.88 35.24 11.68
CA SER A 560 10.51 34.03 12.20
C SER A 560 12.00 34.02 11.79
N ASP A 561 12.82 33.20 12.45
CA ASP A 561 14.29 33.23 12.34
C ASP A 561 14.85 32.75 10.98
N TYR A 562 14.75 33.58 9.94
CA TYR A 562 15.41 33.37 8.63
C TYR A 562 16.19 34.61 8.14
N SER A 563 17.10 34.42 7.17
CA SER A 563 18.25 35.31 6.96
C SER A 563 17.97 36.60 6.18
N HIS A 564 18.74 37.63 6.53
CA HIS A 564 18.47 39.07 6.30
C HIS A 564 18.51 39.57 4.83
N ASP A 565 18.77 38.71 3.85
CA ASP A 565 19.47 39.10 2.61
C ASP A 565 18.59 39.27 1.35
N GLN A 566 17.26 39.27 1.46
CA GLN A 566 16.36 39.44 0.29
C GLN A 566 15.31 40.58 0.38
N GLN A 567 15.18 41.32 1.49
CA GLN A 567 14.16 42.37 1.63
C GLN A 567 14.55 43.74 1.01
N ILE A 568 15.01 43.76 -0.26
CA ILE A 568 15.25 45.01 -1.03
C ILE A 568 14.65 44.95 -2.45
N ALA A 569 13.34 44.73 -2.52
CA ALA A 569 12.43 45.09 -3.61
C ALA A 569 11.00 45.16 -3.01
N GLN A 570 10.06 46.02 -3.40
CA GLN A 570 10.02 47.00 -4.50
C GLN A 570 9.25 48.27 -4.04
N MET A 571 9.75 49.05 -3.08
CA MET A 571 9.10 50.32 -2.66
C MET A 571 9.35 51.46 -3.67
N SER A 572 8.82 51.33 -4.89
CA SER A 572 8.76 52.43 -5.87
C SER A 572 7.53 53.31 -5.61
N LEU A 573 7.67 54.27 -4.70
CA LEU A 573 6.73 55.39 -4.62
C LEU A 573 7.00 56.35 -5.78
N ASP A 574 6.31 56.16 -6.89
CA ASP A 574 6.29 57.12 -7.99
C ASP A 574 5.64 58.43 -7.49
N GLU A 575 6.45 59.48 -7.30
CA GLU A 575 6.05 60.75 -6.66
C GLU A 575 4.98 61.57 -7.44
N GLU A 576 4.46 61.06 -8.56
CA GLU A 576 3.56 61.78 -9.48
C GLU A 576 2.08 61.32 -9.44
N LYS A 577 1.67 60.53 -8.43
CA LYS A 577 0.25 60.16 -8.17
C LYS A 577 -0.20 60.30 -6.71
N ALA A 578 0.23 61.37 -6.03
CA ALA A 578 -0.13 61.67 -4.64
C ALA A 578 -1.59 62.19 -4.42
N GLU A 579 -2.61 61.56 -5.04
CA GLU A 579 -4.04 61.91 -4.86
C GLU A 579 -4.97 60.73 -4.52
N GLU A 580 -4.47 59.67 -3.86
CA GLU A 580 -5.31 58.88 -2.95
C GLU A 580 -4.46 58.28 -1.81
N ASN A 581 -5.02 58.22 -0.59
CA ASN A 581 -4.34 57.56 0.54
C ASN A 581 -4.80 56.10 0.57
N SER A 582 -4.02 55.20 -0.03
CA SER A 582 -4.11 53.76 0.23
C SER A 582 -2.86 53.27 0.96
N LEU A 583 -3.05 52.35 1.90
CA LEU A 583 -1.99 51.68 2.66
C LEU A 583 -2.28 50.18 2.63
N ILE A 584 -2.29 49.65 1.40
CA ILE A 584 -2.56 48.25 1.05
C ILE A 584 -1.21 47.50 0.98
N PHE A 585 -1.23 46.21 1.30
CA PHE A 585 -0.07 45.33 1.22
C PHE A 585 -0.37 44.12 0.34
N ASP A 586 0.28 44.07 -0.83
CA ASP A 586 -0.01 43.10 -1.88
C ASP A 586 0.77 41.79 -1.72
N PHE A 587 1.87 41.81 -0.96
CA PHE A 587 2.73 40.66 -0.69
C PHE A 587 3.17 40.63 0.77
N ILE A 588 2.58 39.70 1.54
CA ILE A 588 2.96 39.41 2.92
C ILE A 588 3.09 37.89 3.09
N ASP A 589 4.22 37.45 3.62
CA ASP A 589 4.55 36.05 3.88
C ASP A 589 5.04 35.79 5.32
N GLU A 590 4.89 36.79 6.19
CA GLU A 590 5.31 36.83 7.59
C GLU A 590 4.42 37.81 8.36
N ASN A 591 4.36 37.72 9.69
CA ASN A 591 3.57 38.67 10.48
C ASN A 591 4.11 40.11 10.34
N LYS A 592 3.22 41.11 10.24
CA LYS A 592 3.60 42.53 10.09
C LYS A 592 3.11 43.39 11.26
N GLU A 593 3.95 44.30 11.74
CA GLU A 593 3.60 45.29 12.74
C GLU A 593 3.68 46.72 12.19
N ILE A 594 2.52 47.36 12.08
CA ILE A 594 2.35 48.75 11.66
C ILE A 594 2.35 49.63 12.90
N ASN A 595 3.31 50.54 12.99
CA ASN A 595 3.47 51.46 14.11
C ASN A 595 3.12 52.88 13.65
N VAL A 596 1.92 53.35 14.02
CA VAL A 596 1.40 54.69 13.70
C VAL A 596 1.81 55.65 14.81
N TYR A 597 2.68 56.61 14.50
CA TYR A 597 3.31 57.49 15.47
C TYR A 597 2.69 58.89 15.54
N TYR A 598 2.58 59.40 16.76
CA TYR A 598 1.98 60.70 17.08
C TYR A 598 2.86 61.54 18.00
N LYS A 599 2.80 62.87 17.87
CA LYS A 599 3.38 63.82 18.84
C LYS A 599 2.26 64.48 19.64
N LYS A 600 2.45 64.63 20.95
CA LYS A 600 1.52 65.35 21.82
C LYS A 600 1.42 66.83 21.45
N VAL A 601 0.21 67.39 21.47
CA VAL A 601 -0.03 68.82 21.24
C VAL A 601 0.37 69.61 22.48
N GLU A 602 1.30 70.55 22.33
CA GLU A 602 1.74 71.44 23.40
C GLU A 602 0.75 72.62 23.54
N GLU A 603 0.03 72.67 24.67
CA GLU A 603 -0.79 73.85 25.01
C GLU A 603 0.10 75.07 25.27
N THR A 604 0.10 76.01 24.31
CA THR A 604 0.82 77.28 24.45
C THR A 604 0.16 78.19 25.48
N LYS A 605 0.55 78.03 26.75
CA LYS A 605 0.27 78.99 27.81
C LYS A 605 0.82 80.37 27.41
N LYS A 606 -0.08 81.29 27.06
CA LYS A 606 0.25 82.70 26.77
C LYS A 606 0.70 83.41 28.05
N ASP A 607 2.00 83.37 28.32
CA ASP A 607 2.60 84.13 29.41
C ASP A 607 2.74 85.62 29.03
N ASN A 608 2.50 86.51 29.99
CA ASN A 608 2.06 87.88 29.74
C ASN A 608 2.99 88.93 30.38
N SER A 609 4.28 88.90 30.01
CA SER A 609 5.30 89.79 30.58
C SER A 609 5.39 91.15 29.86
N LYS A 610 4.87 92.21 30.50
CA LYS A 610 4.97 93.60 29.98
C LYS A 610 6.38 94.17 30.15
N LYS A 611 7.06 94.45 29.04
CA LYS A 611 8.36 95.13 29.00
C LYS A 611 8.20 96.62 29.35
N LYS A 612 8.85 97.10 30.43
CA LYS A 612 8.96 98.53 30.76
C LYS A 612 10.26 99.11 30.23
N THR A 613 10.19 100.26 29.56
CA THR A 613 11.36 101.08 29.19
C THR A 613 11.00 102.56 29.36
N ASN A 614 11.75 103.28 30.21
CA ASN A 614 11.59 104.71 30.45
C ASN A 614 12.73 105.50 29.81
N THR A 615 12.42 106.43 28.89
CA THR A 615 13.05 107.77 28.88
C THR A 615 12.17 108.80 28.14
N SER A 616 12.33 110.07 28.51
CA SER A 616 11.66 111.27 27.97
C SER A 616 12.03 111.57 26.50
N VAL A 617 11.13 112.00 25.61
CA VAL A 617 10.48 113.35 25.49
C VAL A 617 11.56 114.44 25.30
N GLN A 618 11.55 115.29 24.27
CA GLN A 618 10.47 115.98 23.53
C GLN A 618 10.80 116.00 21.98
N THR A 619 10.16 116.62 20.96
CA THR A 619 9.11 117.67 20.73
C THR A 619 8.49 117.51 19.30
N ASN A 620 7.73 118.52 18.82
CA ASN A 620 7.48 118.87 17.40
C ASN A 620 6.42 118.11 16.56
N ALA A 621 5.19 118.07 17.09
CA ALA A 621 3.98 118.71 16.53
C ALA A 621 3.61 118.70 15.01
N LYS A 622 2.29 118.47 14.76
CA LYS A 622 1.47 118.69 13.53
C LYS A 622 1.64 117.63 12.41
N LEU A 623 0.62 117.20 11.65
CA LEU A 623 -0.83 117.53 11.62
C LEU A 623 -1.69 116.31 11.15
N TYR A 624 -3.03 116.43 11.19
CA TYR A 624 -4.07 115.56 10.60
C TYR A 624 -3.76 115.10 9.15
N ILE A 625 -4.27 113.98 8.60
CA ILE A 625 -5.68 113.55 8.35
C ILE A 625 -5.68 112.00 8.23
N SER A 626 -6.61 111.16 8.74
CA SER A 626 -8.09 111.18 8.90
C SER A 626 -8.92 110.72 7.68
N THR A 627 -9.03 109.41 7.46
CA THR A 627 -10.28 108.78 6.98
C THR A 627 -10.38 107.32 7.41
N ALA A 628 -11.60 106.90 7.76
CA ALA A 628 -12.00 105.50 7.87
C ALA A 628 -13.21 105.28 6.94
N ILE A 629 -13.32 104.10 6.35
CA ILE A 629 -14.52 103.62 5.63
C ILE A 629 -14.86 102.24 6.18
N SER A 630 -16.15 101.91 6.24
CA SER A 630 -16.67 100.83 7.09
C SER A 630 -17.77 99.99 6.42
N ALA A 631 -17.93 98.80 7.00
CA ALA A 631 -19.18 98.01 7.06
C ALA A 631 -19.65 97.23 5.81
N LEU A 632 -20.60 96.33 6.12
CA LEU A 632 -21.41 95.46 5.25
C LEU A 632 -20.62 94.32 4.55
N SER A 633 -20.81 93.03 4.82
CA SER A 633 -21.97 92.19 5.24
C SER A 633 -22.98 91.88 4.13
N LEU A 634 -23.03 90.62 3.69
CA LEU A 634 -24.29 89.93 3.41
C LEU A 634 -24.11 88.40 3.49
N SER A 635 -25.15 87.72 3.96
CA SER A 635 -25.29 86.26 3.89
C SER A 635 -26.02 85.85 2.61
N GLY A 636 -25.71 84.67 2.07
CA GLY A 636 -26.32 84.13 0.85
C GLY A 636 -26.64 82.64 0.99
N ILE A 637 -27.93 82.31 1.01
CA ILE A 637 -28.43 80.93 1.02
C ILE A 637 -28.64 80.49 -0.43
N LEU A 638 -28.15 79.30 -0.81
CA LEU A 638 -28.88 78.44 -1.73
C LEU A 638 -28.48 76.96 -1.59
N ALA A 639 -29.47 76.10 -1.49
CA ALA A 639 -29.34 74.67 -1.73
C ALA A 639 -30.20 74.31 -2.95
N ILE A 640 -29.78 73.34 -3.76
CA ILE A 640 -30.65 72.66 -4.73
C ILE A 640 -30.09 71.25 -5.04
N LEU A 641 -31.00 70.31 -5.26
CA LEU A 641 -30.71 68.90 -5.48
C LEU A 641 -30.12 68.65 -6.88
N LYS A 642 -29.37 67.55 -7.02
CA LYS A 642 -29.69 66.55 -8.05
C LYS A 642 -29.39 65.13 -7.57
N LYS A 643 -30.02 64.16 -8.22
CA LYS A 643 -30.10 62.74 -7.82
C LYS A 643 -30.32 61.90 -9.08
N ARG A 644 -29.75 60.70 -9.15
CA ARG A 644 -29.76 59.76 -10.31
C ARG A 644 -28.90 60.24 -11.50
N LYS A 645 -28.42 59.33 -12.36
CA LYS A 645 -28.57 57.86 -12.31
C LYS A 645 -27.55 57.22 -11.39
#